data_AF-A0A151I1G7-F1
#
_entry.id   AF-A0A151I1G7-F1
#
_cell.length_a   1.000
_cell.length_b   1.000
_cell.length_c   1.000
_cell.angle_alpha   90.00
_cell.angle_beta   90.00
_cell.angle_gamma   90.00
#
_symmetry.space_group_name_H-M   'P 1'
#
loop_
_entity.id
_entity.type
_entity.pdbx_description
1 polymer ?
#
loop_
_entity_poly.entity_id
_entity_poly.type
_entity_poly.pdbx_seq_one_letter_code
_entity_poly.pdbx_strand_id
1 'polypeptide(L)'
;MTIQLRLYSDSHPCVIQDRTQFTFEDKWPYMRPIILKLLKQEPVTQGEWQDLFYSVHVCLWDDKGPPKLRDALQEDIMDFIKQAQLRVLAHQEEQALLKAYIAEWRKFFTQCNYLPTPFRQLETYLAGKTSSSSTQKKTQPDDIVRKLMLDSWNQSIFNEIKQKLQDAAMRLVRAERNGEAFDSQLVIGVRESYVNLCSNPTDKLQIYRENFEAAYIQATEAFYWIKAPEYLSMHGVENYMRYADLKLREEEARAQKYLEPNSASMQRLTDCCVKVLVATFKPAILAECPRMIQHNQTDKLRLMLKLMDRVPDGVNPMLRNLEEHIASAGLADMMAAVDVITQDSEKYVERLLDLFHRFSKLVKEAFDDDPRFLTARDKAYKLVVNDATVFKLDLSTRQGSGICCASILNNRPITNNNGLAESKCPELLANFCDMLLRKTPLSKKLTTDEIENKLKDVLLVLKYVQNKDVFMRYHKAHLTRRLILDTTTDSEKEENMVDMLREVGMPADFVNKLARMFQDIKVSQDLNQQFKEQCRAAIADSINIKILNAGAWARGSERVTVSLPLQLEDYIPEVEEFYKKKHSGRKLQWHHHMSNGTITFANKVGRFDIDVTTFQMAVLFAWNQRPNEKISYENLRLATELPDPELRRTLWSLCAFPKLKRQLLLVEPHAATPKDFANDTRFWVNQEFAIVLRGKINLIGRLQLSTERSREEDNHCIVQLRILRVQEAIITILKMRKMITNAQLQTQLVDILKNMFLPSKKMIKEQIEWLIEQKYIKRHEDDINTISSQWPNTYLFTKAIAEGLFKNESRDLPIGIFRPAMVISSASEPLIGWIDNMYGPTGFARSLLLGVVRFQHCNGNHKANIVPVDFTVNALIASAWDVYSQHGRIKDMLIYNFAPPVDGPTWNEYIYALLDINKMYPLRSAMYLPLMTFFKHEIPYRFCVWFGHFLPALLLDAASICIGRSPRMWKLYMKVDKFCKAIVPFCDTEWTYSIDNIQSMWDNLNEGDQKLFKFNMVEFNWTEYLINHYQGMRLYRLNENDSMLKVSRTKYARFYWIHQIIKTILFFIIFWIIWFMFRKMFE
;
A
#
# COMPACT_ATOMS: atom_id res chain seq x y z
N MET A 1 50.66 -39.93 -24.32
CA MET A 1 51.15 -40.70 -25.48
C MET A 1 51.46 -42.10 -24.98
N THR A 2 50.63 -43.05 -25.39
CA THR A 2 50.57 -44.44 -24.94
C THR A 2 51.64 -45.25 -25.67
N ILE A 3 52.46 -46.04 -24.97
CA ILE A 3 53.04 -47.24 -25.56
C ILE A 3 52.74 -48.40 -24.61
N GLN A 4 51.93 -49.32 -25.14
CA GLN A 4 51.52 -50.59 -24.56
C GLN A 4 52.71 -51.55 -24.45
N LEU A 5 52.84 -52.23 -23.32
CA LEU A 5 53.55 -53.50 -23.21
C LEU A 5 52.50 -54.61 -23.09
N ARG A 6 52.28 -55.32 -24.20
CA ARG A 6 51.76 -56.69 -24.23
C ARG A 6 52.46 -57.42 -25.37
N LEU A 7 52.68 -58.72 -25.13
CA LEU A 7 53.30 -59.75 -25.97
C LEU A 7 54.82 -59.89 -25.76
N TYR A 8 55.23 -60.85 -24.94
CA TYR A 8 55.74 -62.14 -25.44
C TYR A 8 55.89 -63.11 -24.26
N SER A 9 55.11 -64.19 -24.27
CA SER A 9 55.38 -65.40 -23.50
C SER A 9 56.22 -66.35 -24.37
N ASP A 10 57.12 -67.06 -23.68
CA ASP A 10 57.79 -68.31 -24.05
C ASP A 10 58.82 -68.30 -25.19
N SER A 11 60.11 -68.29 -24.82
CA SER A 11 61.03 -69.41 -25.12
C SER A 11 62.42 -69.21 -24.50
N HIS A 12 62.83 -70.22 -23.72
CA HIS A 12 64.17 -70.53 -23.18
C HIS A 12 64.63 -69.96 -21.82
N PRO A 13 65.35 -70.78 -21.01
CA PRO A 13 65.47 -70.65 -19.56
C PRO A 13 66.84 -70.10 -19.10
N CYS A 14 66.97 -69.86 -17.79
CA CYS A 14 68.18 -69.41 -17.05
C CYS A 14 68.52 -67.91 -17.27
N VAL A 15 68.66 -67.06 -16.24
CA VAL A 15 69.32 -67.26 -14.95
C VAL A 15 68.59 -66.46 -13.87
N ILE A 16 68.17 -67.15 -12.81
CA ILE A 16 67.93 -66.55 -11.50
C ILE A 16 69.33 -66.27 -10.94
N GLN A 17 69.74 -65.00 -10.90
CA GLN A 17 70.88 -64.56 -10.09
C GLN A 17 70.33 -63.65 -8.98
N ASP A 18 70.43 -64.18 -7.76
CA ASP A 18 70.27 -63.59 -6.44
C ASP A 18 69.58 -62.23 -6.31
N ARG A 19 68.39 -62.25 -5.69
CA ARG A 19 67.64 -61.08 -5.18
C ARG A 19 68.33 -60.34 -4.01
N THR A 20 69.64 -60.51 -3.80
CA THR A 20 70.36 -60.01 -2.62
C THR A 20 71.65 -59.22 -2.92
N GLN A 21 71.91 -58.82 -4.16
CA GLN A 21 73.20 -58.20 -4.54
C GLN A 21 73.21 -56.70 -4.85
N PHE A 22 72.07 -55.99 -4.88
CA PHE A 22 72.07 -54.55 -5.15
C PHE A 22 71.26 -53.80 -4.10
N THR A 23 71.96 -53.18 -3.15
CA THR A 23 71.34 -52.42 -2.06
C THR A 23 71.30 -50.92 -2.40
N PHE A 24 70.54 -50.14 -1.62
CA PHE A 24 70.53 -48.67 -1.72
C PHE A 24 71.95 -48.06 -1.75
N GLU A 25 72.88 -48.61 -0.97
CA GLU A 25 74.25 -48.09 -0.84
C GLU A 25 75.05 -48.20 -2.15
N ASP A 26 74.74 -49.17 -3.01
CA ASP A 26 75.43 -49.41 -4.28
C ASP A 26 74.92 -48.49 -5.40
N LYS A 27 73.67 -48.04 -5.31
CA LYS A 27 72.99 -47.28 -6.38
C LYS A 27 72.90 -45.78 -6.08
N TRP A 28 72.83 -45.37 -4.81
CA TRP A 28 72.76 -43.95 -4.43
C TRP A 28 73.90 -43.08 -4.99
N PRO A 29 75.17 -43.51 -5.01
CA PRO A 29 76.27 -42.71 -5.57
C PRO A 29 76.11 -42.37 -7.06
N TYR A 30 75.37 -43.18 -7.82
CA TYR A 30 75.08 -42.95 -9.23
C TYR A 30 73.80 -42.12 -9.44
N MET A 31 72.81 -42.26 -8.56
CA MET A 31 71.56 -41.48 -8.62
C MET A 31 71.76 -40.03 -8.14
N ARG A 32 72.54 -39.83 -7.07
CA ARG A 32 72.72 -38.52 -6.42
C ARG A 32 73.19 -37.42 -7.37
N PRO A 33 74.20 -37.61 -8.25
CA PRO A 33 74.61 -36.58 -9.21
C PRO A 33 73.49 -36.16 -10.17
N ILE A 34 72.64 -37.10 -10.59
CA ILE A 34 71.51 -36.85 -11.50
C ILE A 34 70.42 -36.06 -10.76
N ILE A 35 70.12 -36.42 -9.50
CA ILE A 35 69.19 -35.70 -8.63
C ILE A 35 69.67 -34.26 -8.38
N LEU A 36 70.97 -34.07 -8.11
CA LEU A 36 71.57 -32.75 -7.93
C LEU A 36 71.52 -31.91 -9.22
N LYS A 37 71.74 -32.52 -10.40
CA LYS A 37 71.54 -31.85 -11.69
C LYS A 37 70.10 -31.38 -11.87
N LEU A 38 69.11 -32.22 -11.55
CA LEU A 38 67.70 -31.86 -11.60
C LEU A 38 67.38 -30.69 -10.66
N LEU A 39 67.78 -30.78 -9.39
CA LEU A 39 67.56 -29.70 -8.41
C LEU A 39 68.16 -28.36 -8.87
N LYS A 40 69.34 -28.39 -9.50
CA LYS A 40 70.04 -27.20 -10.03
C LYS A 40 69.57 -26.74 -11.41
N GLN A 41 68.63 -27.45 -12.04
CA GLN A 41 68.18 -27.23 -13.42
C GLN A 41 69.30 -27.39 -14.48
N GLU A 42 70.28 -28.24 -14.20
CA GLU A 42 71.31 -28.61 -15.17
C GLU A 42 70.74 -29.61 -16.20
N PRO A 43 71.26 -29.65 -17.44
CA PRO A 43 70.75 -30.56 -18.46
C PRO A 43 70.98 -32.02 -18.05
N VAL A 44 69.89 -32.79 -18.01
CA VAL A 44 69.90 -34.23 -17.78
C VAL A 44 69.53 -34.93 -19.07
N THR A 45 70.43 -35.79 -19.55
CA THR A 45 70.27 -36.54 -20.79
C THR A 45 69.20 -37.63 -20.64
N GLN A 46 68.69 -38.13 -21.77
CA GLN A 46 67.71 -39.22 -21.77
C GLN A 46 68.24 -40.50 -21.10
N GLY A 47 69.54 -40.81 -21.28
CA GLY A 47 70.19 -41.94 -20.63
C GLY A 47 70.20 -41.79 -19.10
N GLU A 48 70.60 -40.63 -18.59
CA GLU A 48 70.59 -40.34 -17.15
C GLU A 48 69.17 -40.43 -16.54
N TRP A 49 68.13 -40.00 -17.28
CA TRP A 49 66.75 -40.21 -16.84
C TRP A 49 66.40 -41.69 -16.75
N GLN A 50 66.70 -42.49 -17.78
CA GLN A 50 66.44 -43.93 -17.79
C GLN A 50 67.18 -44.65 -16.65
N ASP A 51 68.43 -44.27 -16.41
CA ASP A 51 69.26 -44.80 -15.32
C ASP A 51 68.68 -44.43 -13.95
N LEU A 52 68.17 -43.20 -13.79
CA LEU A 52 67.50 -42.76 -12.55
C LEU A 52 66.19 -43.54 -12.31
N PHE A 53 65.34 -43.70 -13.33
CA PHE A 53 64.12 -44.52 -13.21
C PHE A 53 64.43 -45.98 -12.87
N TYR A 54 65.43 -46.57 -13.54
CA TYR A 54 65.86 -47.95 -13.29
C TYR A 54 66.42 -48.11 -11.88
N SER A 55 67.33 -47.22 -11.47
CA SER A 55 68.00 -47.30 -10.17
C SER A 55 67.02 -47.08 -9.01
N VAL A 56 66.08 -46.14 -9.15
CA VAL A 56 65.00 -45.96 -8.17
C VAL A 56 64.15 -47.23 -8.08
N HIS A 57 63.76 -47.83 -9.21
CA HIS A 57 62.97 -49.07 -9.22
C HIS A 57 63.70 -50.25 -8.56
N VAL A 58 65.01 -50.39 -8.78
CA VAL A 58 65.85 -51.41 -8.11
C VAL A 58 65.92 -51.17 -6.60
N CYS A 59 66.07 -49.92 -6.15
CA CYS A 59 66.06 -49.59 -4.72
C CYS A 59 64.70 -49.86 -4.04
N LEU A 60 63.60 -49.90 -4.80
CA LEU A 60 62.27 -50.28 -4.26
C LEU A 60 62.12 -51.80 -4.04
N TRP A 61 63.04 -52.64 -4.56
CA TRP A 61 63.01 -54.10 -4.34
C TRP A 61 63.59 -54.51 -2.98
N ASP A 62 64.37 -53.64 -2.32
CA ASP A 62 64.88 -53.81 -0.97
C ASP A 62 63.84 -53.29 0.04
N ASP A 63 63.42 -54.12 1.00
CA ASP A 63 62.46 -53.72 2.05
C ASP A 63 62.96 -52.54 2.90
N LYS A 64 64.28 -52.32 2.99
CA LYS A 64 64.90 -51.16 3.66
C LYS A 64 65.21 -49.99 2.71
N GLY A 65 65.05 -50.17 1.41
CA GLY A 65 65.38 -49.18 0.38
C GLY A 65 64.47 -47.95 0.33
N PRO A 66 63.12 -48.10 0.30
CA PRO A 66 62.18 -46.98 0.27
C PRO A 66 62.38 -45.92 1.39
N PRO A 67 62.52 -46.27 2.68
CA PRO A 67 62.76 -45.27 3.73
C PRO A 67 64.12 -44.59 3.58
N LYS A 68 65.18 -45.33 3.22
CA LYS A 68 66.52 -44.76 2.96
C LYS A 68 66.54 -43.78 1.79
N LEU A 69 65.83 -44.12 0.71
CA LEU A 69 65.70 -43.27 -0.48
C LEU A 69 64.98 -41.96 -0.16
N ARG A 70 63.91 -42.02 0.64
CA ARG A 70 63.20 -40.83 1.12
C ARG A 70 64.11 -39.95 1.98
N ASP A 71 64.82 -40.54 2.95
CA ASP A 71 65.63 -39.78 3.91
C ASP A 71 66.85 -39.12 3.22
N ALA A 72 67.51 -39.82 2.29
CA ALA A 72 68.62 -39.25 1.54
C ALA A 72 68.17 -38.18 0.51
N LEU A 73 67.01 -38.38 -0.12
CA LEU A 73 66.40 -37.37 -0.98
C LEU A 73 65.99 -36.12 -0.18
N GLN A 74 65.48 -36.32 1.05
CA GLN A 74 65.16 -35.23 1.97
C GLN A 74 66.40 -34.41 2.33
N GLU A 75 67.55 -35.05 2.58
CA GLU A 75 68.81 -34.37 2.85
C GLU A 75 69.25 -33.47 1.67
N ASP A 76 69.31 -34.02 0.45
CA ASP A 76 69.73 -33.26 -0.73
C ASP A 76 68.74 -32.11 -1.08
N ILE A 77 67.43 -32.32 -0.89
CA ILE A 77 66.41 -31.25 -1.04
C ILE A 77 66.63 -30.15 0.01
N MET A 78 66.86 -30.51 1.27
CA MET A 78 67.08 -29.55 2.35
C MET A 78 68.35 -28.73 2.13
N ASP A 79 69.43 -29.34 1.64
CA ASP A 79 70.66 -28.62 1.33
C ASP A 79 70.49 -27.66 0.15
N PHE A 80 69.77 -28.05 -0.89
CA PHE A 80 69.40 -27.14 -1.98
C PHE A 80 68.58 -25.95 -1.48
N ILE A 81 67.60 -26.19 -0.62
CA ILE A 81 66.75 -25.14 -0.05
C ILE A 81 67.54 -24.21 0.86
N LYS A 82 68.48 -24.71 1.68
CA LYS A 82 69.39 -23.86 2.48
C LYS A 82 70.23 -22.94 1.60
N GLN A 83 70.75 -23.44 0.48
CA GLN A 83 71.50 -22.61 -0.46
C GLN A 83 70.61 -21.54 -1.11
N ALA A 84 69.37 -21.87 -1.45
CA ALA A 84 68.40 -20.89 -1.94
C ALA A 84 68.03 -19.85 -0.87
N GLN A 85 67.86 -20.28 0.39
CA GLN A 85 67.60 -19.40 1.54
C GLN A 85 68.72 -18.37 1.70
N LEU A 86 69.98 -18.78 1.66
CA LEU A 86 71.13 -17.87 1.73
C LEU A 86 71.14 -16.83 0.60
N ARG A 87 70.80 -17.24 -0.64
CA ARG A 87 70.73 -16.32 -1.78
C ARG A 87 69.58 -15.31 -1.64
N VAL A 88 68.43 -15.74 -1.15
CA VAL A 88 67.27 -14.86 -0.94
C VAL A 88 67.52 -13.89 0.22
N LEU A 89 67.98 -14.39 1.37
CA LEU A 89 68.20 -13.59 2.57
C LEU A 89 69.44 -12.68 2.51
N ALA A 90 70.30 -12.83 1.49
CA ALA A 90 71.41 -11.90 1.24
C ALA A 90 70.93 -10.47 0.91
N HIS A 91 69.69 -10.30 0.46
CA HIS A 91 69.12 -9.01 0.10
C HIS A 91 68.33 -8.40 1.27
N GLN A 92 68.78 -7.25 1.78
CA GLN A 92 68.07 -6.51 2.84
C GLN A 92 66.96 -5.60 2.30
N GLU A 93 67.09 -5.10 1.06
CA GLU A 93 66.10 -4.25 0.42
C GLU A 93 64.90 -5.08 -0.06
N GLU A 94 63.68 -4.64 0.24
CA GLU A 94 62.46 -5.42 0.02
C GLU A 94 62.16 -5.72 -1.46
N GLN A 95 62.46 -4.79 -2.38
CA GLN A 95 62.28 -5.04 -3.82
C GLN A 95 63.32 -6.01 -4.38
N ALA A 96 64.58 -5.90 -3.94
CA ALA A 96 65.63 -6.83 -4.31
C ALA A 96 65.36 -8.24 -3.75
N LEU A 97 64.90 -8.31 -2.49
CA LEU A 97 64.45 -9.52 -1.82
C LEU A 97 63.31 -10.20 -2.59
N LEU A 98 62.29 -9.45 -3.01
CA LEU A 98 61.18 -9.97 -3.80
C LEU A 98 61.66 -10.55 -5.14
N LYS A 99 62.51 -9.82 -5.88
CA LYS A 99 63.06 -10.31 -7.17
C LYS A 99 63.89 -11.58 -6.98
N ALA A 100 64.76 -11.60 -5.97
CA ALA A 100 65.59 -12.76 -5.65
C ALA A 100 64.75 -13.97 -5.25
N TYR A 101 63.74 -13.78 -4.38
CA TYR A 101 62.81 -14.83 -4.00
C TYR A 101 62.07 -15.41 -5.20
N ILE A 102 61.50 -14.57 -6.07
CA ILE A 102 60.71 -15.03 -7.20
C ILE A 102 61.58 -15.76 -8.24
N ALA A 103 62.82 -15.31 -8.44
CA ALA A 103 63.77 -16.00 -9.30
C ALA A 103 64.09 -17.42 -8.79
N GLU A 104 64.34 -17.56 -7.49
CA GLU A 104 64.62 -18.87 -6.88
C GLU A 104 63.35 -19.75 -6.75
N TRP A 105 62.21 -19.15 -6.43
CA TRP A 105 60.90 -19.82 -6.37
C TRP A 105 60.53 -20.44 -7.71
N ARG A 106 60.73 -19.72 -8.84
CA ARG A 106 60.45 -20.25 -10.18
C ARG A 106 61.33 -21.45 -10.52
N LYS A 107 62.61 -21.36 -10.20
CA LYS A 107 63.55 -22.47 -10.42
C LYS A 107 63.10 -23.69 -9.62
N PHE A 108 62.83 -23.49 -8.33
CA PHE A 108 62.38 -24.53 -7.42
C PHE A 108 61.02 -25.13 -7.83
N PHE A 109 60.00 -24.30 -8.08
CA PHE A 109 58.64 -24.73 -8.41
C PHE A 109 58.58 -25.52 -9.72
N THR A 110 59.42 -25.15 -10.69
CA THR A 110 59.58 -25.94 -11.92
C THR A 110 60.07 -27.35 -11.60
N GLN A 111 61.08 -27.48 -10.73
CA GLN A 111 61.62 -28.79 -10.31
C GLN A 111 60.64 -29.62 -9.49
N CYS A 112 59.72 -29.01 -8.74
CA CYS A 112 58.61 -29.71 -8.08
C CYS A 112 57.69 -30.47 -9.04
N ASN A 113 57.76 -30.21 -10.35
CA ASN A 113 57.02 -30.97 -11.37
C ASN A 113 57.86 -32.08 -12.01
N TYR A 114 59.19 -31.96 -12.03
CA TYR A 114 60.10 -32.90 -12.72
C TYR A 114 60.74 -33.91 -11.77
N LEU A 115 61.33 -33.45 -10.67
CA LEU A 115 62.05 -34.31 -9.71
C LEU A 115 61.17 -35.45 -9.15
N PRO A 116 59.88 -35.26 -8.86
CA PRO A 116 59.05 -36.34 -8.31
C PRO A 116 58.75 -37.48 -9.30
N THR A 117 58.93 -37.25 -10.60
CA THR A 117 58.50 -38.21 -11.64
C THR A 117 59.12 -39.62 -11.54
N PRO A 118 60.41 -39.82 -11.20
CA PRO A 118 61.00 -41.15 -10.99
C PRO A 118 60.55 -41.82 -9.69
N PHE A 119 60.05 -41.05 -8.72
CA PHE A 119 59.75 -41.51 -7.37
C PHE A 119 58.25 -41.76 -7.13
N ARG A 120 57.39 -41.65 -8.15
CA ARG A 120 55.94 -41.86 -8.00
C ARG A 120 55.55 -43.21 -7.39
N GLN A 121 56.33 -44.26 -7.65
CA GLN A 121 56.08 -45.59 -7.10
C GLN A 121 56.45 -45.70 -5.61
N LEU A 122 57.26 -44.77 -5.08
CA LEU A 122 57.78 -44.77 -3.70
C LEU A 122 56.66 -44.80 -2.66
N GLU A 123 55.55 -44.08 -2.90
CA GLU A 123 54.38 -44.05 -2.01
C GLU A 123 53.72 -45.41 -1.83
N THR A 124 53.60 -46.20 -2.91
CA THR A 124 52.98 -47.52 -2.87
C THR A 124 53.80 -48.51 -2.03
N TYR A 125 55.13 -48.36 -2.02
CA TYR A 125 56.03 -49.20 -1.24
C TYR A 125 56.15 -48.73 0.23
N LEU A 126 56.08 -47.42 0.48
CA LEU A 126 56.08 -46.87 1.85
C LEU A 126 54.77 -47.14 2.61
N ALA A 127 53.63 -47.30 1.93
CA ALA A 127 52.33 -47.57 2.55
C ALA A 127 52.11 -49.03 3.01
N GLY A 128 52.98 -49.97 2.61
CA GLY A 128 52.91 -51.39 2.96
C GLY A 128 51.76 -52.16 2.27
N LYS A 129 51.95 -53.45 2.00
CA LYS A 129 50.90 -54.36 1.48
C LYS A 129 49.85 -54.71 2.56
N THR A 130 49.14 -53.74 3.09
CA THR A 130 47.96 -53.98 3.95
C THR A 130 46.98 -52.84 3.79
N SER A 131 46.12 -52.90 2.76
CA SER A 131 44.87 -52.13 2.67
C SER A 131 44.04 -52.60 1.48
N SER A 132 43.35 -53.73 1.63
CA SER A 132 42.15 -54.02 0.85
C SER A 132 40.97 -53.33 1.53
N SER A 133 40.53 -52.17 1.04
CA SER A 133 39.11 -51.76 0.99
C SER A 133 38.91 -50.30 0.57
N SER A 134 37.79 -50.09 -0.11
CA SER A 134 37.07 -48.84 -0.36
C SER A 134 37.52 -47.96 -1.55
N THR A 135 36.77 -48.17 -2.62
CA THR A 135 36.32 -47.23 -3.65
C THR A 135 36.09 -45.81 -3.13
N GLN A 136 36.93 -44.85 -3.52
CA GLN A 136 36.52 -43.47 -3.80
C GLN A 136 37.36 -42.85 -4.94
N LYS A 137 36.70 -41.97 -5.66
CA LYS A 137 37.05 -41.43 -6.97
C LYS A 137 38.33 -40.58 -6.96
N LYS A 138 39.18 -40.86 -7.95
CA LYS A 138 40.13 -39.98 -8.67
C LYS A 138 40.23 -38.51 -8.17
N THR A 139 41.19 -38.29 -7.28
CA THR A 139 42.06 -37.11 -7.30
C THR A 139 43.49 -37.67 -7.29
N GLN A 140 44.39 -37.18 -8.15
CA GLN A 140 45.74 -37.75 -8.25
C GLN A 140 46.39 -37.80 -6.86
N PRO A 141 47.04 -38.90 -6.46
CA PRO A 141 47.78 -38.95 -5.21
C PRO A 141 48.86 -37.85 -5.25
N ASP A 142 48.84 -36.95 -4.26
CA ASP A 142 49.85 -35.89 -4.13
C ASP A 142 51.21 -36.55 -3.86
N ASP A 143 52.09 -36.47 -4.86
CA ASP A 143 53.42 -37.08 -4.86
C ASP A 143 54.20 -36.72 -3.58
N ILE A 144 54.59 -37.73 -2.78
CA ILE A 144 55.29 -37.54 -1.49
C ILE A 144 56.51 -36.64 -1.64
N VAL A 145 57.25 -36.77 -2.74
CA VAL A 145 58.44 -35.95 -3.00
C VAL A 145 58.06 -34.51 -3.27
N ARG A 146 56.99 -34.26 -4.04
CA ARG A 146 56.48 -32.90 -4.28
C ARG A 146 56.03 -32.24 -2.97
N LYS A 147 55.32 -32.99 -2.13
CA LYS A 147 54.86 -32.51 -0.82
C LYS A 147 56.05 -32.16 0.07
N LEU A 148 57.04 -33.06 0.16
CA LEU A 148 58.28 -32.82 0.92
C LEU A 148 58.99 -31.56 0.45
N MET A 149 59.17 -31.38 -0.86
CA MET A 149 59.79 -30.17 -1.41
C MET A 149 59.03 -28.91 -0.98
N LEU A 150 57.72 -28.86 -1.19
CA LEU A 150 56.89 -27.69 -0.87
C LEU A 150 56.86 -27.39 0.64
N ASP A 151 56.75 -28.41 1.49
CA ASP A 151 56.77 -28.26 2.94
C ASP A 151 58.14 -27.76 3.43
N SER A 152 59.25 -28.29 2.89
CA SER A 152 60.61 -27.80 3.19
C SER A 152 60.81 -26.35 2.75
N TRP A 153 60.33 -25.96 1.57
CA TRP A 153 60.42 -24.57 1.11
C TRP A 153 59.59 -23.62 1.98
N ASN A 154 58.39 -24.06 2.38
CA ASN A 154 57.53 -23.32 3.27
C ASN A 154 58.22 -23.06 4.62
N GLN A 155 58.75 -24.11 5.26
CA GLN A 155 59.39 -24.03 6.56
C GLN A 155 60.70 -23.23 6.55
N SER A 156 61.55 -23.40 5.53
CA SER A 156 62.89 -22.80 5.51
C SER A 156 62.95 -21.40 4.93
N ILE A 157 62.07 -21.02 4.00
CA ILE A 157 62.15 -19.71 3.32
C ILE A 157 60.86 -18.94 3.50
N PHE A 158 59.76 -19.45 2.95
CA PHE A 158 58.54 -18.66 2.79
C PHE A 158 57.93 -18.22 4.12
N ASN A 159 57.86 -19.09 5.14
CA ASN A 159 57.25 -18.76 6.43
C ASN A 159 57.97 -17.62 7.17
N GLU A 160 59.27 -17.46 6.96
CA GLU A 160 60.09 -16.40 7.57
C GLU A 160 59.86 -15.03 6.89
N ILE A 161 59.73 -15.00 5.56
CA ILE A 161 59.69 -13.76 4.77
C ILE A 161 58.32 -13.42 4.17
N LYS A 162 57.29 -14.27 4.33
CA LYS A 162 55.96 -14.12 3.70
C LYS A 162 55.35 -12.72 3.87
N GLN A 163 55.43 -12.11 5.05
CA GLN A 163 54.88 -10.77 5.30
C GLN A 163 55.62 -9.69 4.50
N LYS A 164 56.96 -9.72 4.46
CA LYS A 164 57.76 -8.77 3.67
C LYS A 164 57.47 -8.90 2.17
N LEU A 165 57.32 -10.13 1.67
CA LEU A 165 56.95 -10.39 0.28
C LEU A 165 55.55 -9.87 -0.06
N GLN A 166 54.59 -10.09 0.84
CA GLN A 166 53.22 -9.58 0.71
C GLN A 166 53.21 -8.06 0.66
N ASP A 167 53.88 -7.37 1.58
CA ASP A 167 53.92 -5.91 1.63
C ASP A 167 54.59 -5.29 0.41
N ALA A 168 55.68 -5.91 -0.07
CA ALA A 168 56.34 -5.50 -1.32
C ALA A 168 55.43 -5.68 -2.54
N ALA A 169 54.71 -6.81 -2.62
CA ALA A 169 53.73 -7.06 -3.68
C ALA A 169 52.58 -6.02 -3.66
N MET A 170 52.03 -5.71 -2.48
CA MET A 170 50.97 -4.68 -2.35
C MET A 170 51.45 -3.29 -2.75
N ARG A 171 52.71 -2.94 -2.50
CA ARG A 171 53.32 -1.68 -2.94
C ARG A 171 53.46 -1.60 -4.46
N LEU A 172 53.84 -2.69 -5.13
CA LEU A 172 53.86 -2.73 -6.60
C LEU A 172 52.46 -2.55 -7.20
N VAL A 173 51.45 -3.21 -6.63
CA VAL A 173 50.05 -3.03 -7.06
C VAL A 173 49.60 -1.56 -6.87
N ARG A 174 49.98 -0.93 -5.75
CA ARG A 174 49.71 0.50 -5.51
C ARG A 174 50.42 1.43 -6.51
N ALA A 175 51.67 1.14 -6.86
CA ALA A 175 52.42 1.91 -7.86
C ALA A 175 51.74 1.83 -9.24
N GLU A 176 51.29 0.65 -9.64
CA GLU A 176 50.59 0.45 -10.92
C GLU A 176 49.20 1.09 -10.93
N ARG A 177 48.54 1.27 -9.77
CA ARG A 177 47.30 2.07 -9.68
C ARG A 177 47.54 3.56 -9.92
N ASN A 178 48.75 4.04 -9.62
CA ASN A 178 49.20 5.40 -9.92
C ASN A 178 49.74 5.54 -11.36
N GLY A 179 49.81 4.45 -12.13
CA GLY A 179 50.26 4.45 -13.52
C GLY A 179 51.71 3.98 -13.74
N GLU A 180 52.40 3.51 -12.71
CA GLU A 180 53.78 3.00 -12.84
C GLU A 180 53.82 1.55 -13.33
N ALA A 181 54.59 1.28 -14.39
CA ALA A 181 54.75 -0.08 -14.91
C ALA A 181 55.75 -0.88 -14.07
N PHE A 182 55.41 -2.12 -13.73
CA PHE A 182 56.32 -3.07 -13.09
C PHE A 182 56.15 -4.48 -13.67
N ASP A 183 57.14 -5.35 -13.40
CA ASP A 183 57.05 -6.76 -13.81
C ASP A 183 55.96 -7.50 -13.02
N SER A 184 54.84 -7.74 -13.69
CA SER A 184 53.65 -8.41 -13.15
C SER A 184 53.93 -9.80 -12.60
N GLN A 185 54.99 -10.43 -13.09
CA GLN A 185 55.44 -11.75 -12.66
C GLN A 185 55.88 -11.79 -11.19
N LEU A 186 56.26 -10.65 -10.61
CA LEU A 186 56.63 -10.55 -9.19
C LEU A 186 55.41 -10.77 -8.28
N VAL A 187 54.28 -10.12 -8.59
CA VAL A 187 53.03 -10.27 -7.81
C VAL A 187 52.40 -11.63 -8.06
N ILE A 188 52.40 -12.10 -9.32
CA ILE A 188 51.91 -13.43 -9.70
C ILE A 188 52.68 -14.54 -8.96
N GLY A 189 54.01 -14.45 -8.89
CA GLY A 189 54.81 -15.46 -8.20
C GLY A 189 54.62 -15.47 -6.68
N VAL A 190 54.36 -14.31 -6.05
CA VAL A 190 53.96 -14.26 -4.62
C VAL A 190 52.62 -14.96 -4.43
N ARG A 191 51.61 -14.63 -5.26
CA ARG A 191 50.30 -15.30 -5.25
C ARG A 191 50.46 -16.83 -5.38
N GLU A 192 51.23 -17.29 -6.36
CA GLU A 192 51.49 -18.72 -6.58
C GLU A 192 52.16 -19.39 -5.38
N SER A 193 53.03 -18.68 -4.68
CA SER A 193 53.65 -19.18 -3.44
C SER A 193 52.59 -19.39 -2.36
N TYR A 194 51.71 -18.41 -2.13
CA TYR A 194 50.61 -18.50 -1.17
C TYR A 194 49.58 -19.62 -1.51
N VAL A 195 49.35 -19.89 -2.79
CA VAL A 195 48.42 -20.95 -3.25
C VAL A 195 49.05 -22.34 -3.15
N ASN A 196 50.30 -22.50 -3.61
CA ASN A 196 50.93 -23.83 -3.74
C ASN A 196 51.63 -24.33 -2.47
N LEU A 197 52.00 -23.45 -1.53
CA LEU A 197 52.64 -23.81 -0.26
C LEU A 197 51.63 -24.07 0.87
N CYS A 198 50.33 -24.15 0.55
CA CYS A 198 49.30 -24.44 1.54
C CYS A 198 49.34 -25.91 1.95
N SER A 199 49.68 -26.17 3.22
CA SER A 199 49.77 -27.54 3.76
C SER A 199 48.42 -28.15 4.18
N ASN A 200 47.29 -27.45 4.01
CA ASN A 200 45.97 -27.96 4.40
C ASN A 200 45.39 -28.91 3.32
N PRO A 201 45.15 -30.20 3.64
CA PRO A 201 44.65 -31.18 2.67
C PRO A 201 43.16 -31.02 2.32
N THR A 202 42.36 -30.32 3.14
CA THR A 202 40.91 -30.13 2.89
C THR A 202 40.59 -28.85 2.12
N ASP A 203 41.39 -27.79 2.30
CA ASP A 203 41.24 -26.52 1.60
C ASP A 203 42.61 -25.92 1.22
N LYS A 204 43.04 -26.20 -0.02
CA LYS A 204 44.32 -25.74 -0.57
C LYS A 204 44.39 -24.21 -0.74
N LEU A 205 43.30 -23.46 -0.60
CA LEU A 205 43.28 -22.00 -0.76
C LEU A 205 43.22 -21.23 0.57
N GLN A 206 43.13 -21.89 1.72
CA GLN A 206 42.94 -21.21 3.01
C GLN A 206 43.99 -20.11 3.28
N ILE A 207 45.27 -20.44 3.18
CA ILE A 207 46.39 -19.52 3.47
C ILE A 207 46.41 -18.35 2.48
N TYR A 208 46.08 -18.60 1.21
CA TYR A 208 45.92 -17.55 0.20
C TYR A 208 44.79 -16.58 0.58
N ARG A 209 43.62 -17.09 1.00
CA ARG A 209 42.45 -16.28 1.33
C ARG A 209 42.67 -15.43 2.59
N GLU A 210 43.26 -16.00 3.62
CA GLU A 210 43.50 -15.33 4.91
C GLU A 210 44.62 -14.28 4.87
N ASN A 211 45.56 -14.40 3.92
CA ASN A 211 46.73 -13.52 3.85
C ASN A 211 46.74 -12.68 2.57
N PHE A 212 47.11 -13.26 1.42
CA PHE A 212 47.33 -12.50 0.18
C PHE A 212 46.05 -11.86 -0.34
N GLU A 213 44.94 -12.61 -0.42
CA GLU A 213 43.66 -12.07 -0.88
C GLU A 213 43.14 -10.99 0.06
N ALA A 214 43.17 -11.26 1.37
CA ALA A 214 42.76 -10.30 2.39
C ALA A 214 43.58 -9.00 2.31
N ALA A 215 44.92 -9.12 2.21
CA ALA A 215 45.81 -7.98 2.06
C ALA A 215 45.58 -7.21 0.75
N TYR A 216 45.32 -7.92 -0.35
CA TYR A 216 45.00 -7.31 -1.64
C TYR A 216 43.70 -6.50 -1.58
N ILE A 217 42.64 -7.08 -1.02
CA ILE A 217 41.35 -6.40 -0.86
C ILE A 217 41.49 -5.20 0.09
N GLN A 218 42.17 -5.37 1.22
CA GLN A 218 42.42 -4.30 2.20
C GLN A 218 43.24 -3.15 1.60
N ALA A 219 44.28 -3.45 0.82
CA ALA A 219 45.08 -2.43 0.14
C ALA A 219 44.27 -1.69 -0.94
N THR A 220 43.34 -2.40 -1.60
CA THR A 220 42.40 -1.81 -2.57
C THR A 220 41.41 -0.86 -1.87
N GLU A 221 40.81 -1.30 -0.78
CA GLU A 221 39.91 -0.49 0.05
C GLU A 221 40.61 0.76 0.56
N ALA A 222 41.79 0.63 1.17
CA ALA A 222 42.55 1.75 1.71
C ALA A 222 42.97 2.77 0.63
N PHE A 223 43.30 2.31 -0.58
CA PHE A 223 43.65 3.20 -1.69
C PHE A 223 42.46 4.06 -2.12
N TYR A 224 41.31 3.43 -2.39
CA TYR A 224 40.13 4.15 -2.84
C TYR A 224 39.42 4.92 -1.73
N TRP A 225 39.59 4.53 -0.47
CA TRP A 225 39.08 5.29 0.68
C TRP A 225 39.63 6.72 0.75
N ILE A 226 40.87 6.91 0.30
CA ILE A 226 41.52 8.24 0.25
C ILE A 226 41.26 8.93 -1.09
N LYS A 227 41.41 8.21 -2.20
CA LYS A 227 41.34 8.79 -3.56
C LYS A 227 39.93 9.13 -4.03
N ALA A 228 38.92 8.38 -3.63
CA ALA A 228 37.56 8.61 -4.07
C ALA A 228 36.95 9.92 -3.54
N PRO A 229 37.03 10.25 -2.22
CA PRO A 229 36.57 11.55 -1.72
C PRO A 229 37.33 12.74 -2.33
N GLU A 230 38.66 12.61 -2.49
CA GLU A 230 39.51 13.65 -3.08
C GLU A 230 39.02 14.00 -4.50
N TYR A 231 38.83 12.99 -5.35
CA TYR A 231 38.35 13.18 -6.72
C TYR A 231 36.93 13.78 -6.77
N LEU A 232 36.02 13.29 -5.93
CA LEU A 232 34.64 13.77 -5.88
C LEU A 232 34.59 15.27 -5.52
N SER A 233 35.37 15.70 -4.53
CA SER A 233 35.40 17.09 -4.07
C SER A 233 35.95 18.05 -5.12
N MET A 234 36.91 17.60 -5.93
CA MET A 234 37.59 18.44 -6.92
C MET A 234 36.85 18.53 -8.26
N HIS A 235 36.14 17.46 -8.66
CA HIS A 235 35.56 17.36 -10.01
C HIS A 235 34.02 17.24 -10.05
N GLY A 236 33.38 17.09 -8.89
CA GLY A 236 31.93 16.95 -8.77
C GLY A 236 31.40 15.54 -9.12
N VAL A 237 30.10 15.34 -8.85
CA VAL A 237 29.43 14.03 -8.92
C VAL A 237 29.43 13.45 -10.34
N GLU A 238 29.17 14.25 -11.36
CA GLU A 238 29.05 13.76 -12.74
C GLU A 238 30.34 13.14 -13.27
N ASN A 239 31.47 13.82 -13.03
CA ASN A 239 32.79 13.32 -13.41
C ASN A 239 33.22 12.16 -12.51
N TYR A 240 32.83 12.19 -11.23
CA TYR A 240 33.07 11.10 -10.30
C TYR A 240 32.41 9.79 -10.75
N MET A 241 31.17 9.82 -11.28
CA MET A 241 30.52 8.62 -11.82
C MET A 241 31.33 7.97 -12.95
N ARG A 242 31.88 8.78 -13.87
CA ARG A 242 32.74 8.28 -14.95
C ARG A 242 34.04 7.70 -14.40
N TYR A 243 34.63 8.37 -13.41
CA TYR A 243 35.81 7.89 -12.70
C TYR A 243 35.56 6.56 -12.00
N ALA A 244 34.44 6.42 -11.28
CA ALA A 244 34.07 5.19 -10.58
C ALA A 244 33.86 4.01 -11.55
N ASP A 245 33.14 4.21 -12.67
CA ASP A 245 32.97 3.16 -13.70
C ASP A 245 34.29 2.74 -14.34
N LEU A 246 35.18 3.70 -14.61
CA LEU A 246 36.51 3.42 -15.14
C LEU A 246 37.36 2.62 -14.14
N LYS A 247 37.41 3.06 -12.88
CA LYS A 247 38.20 2.39 -11.83
C LYS A 247 37.68 1.01 -11.48
N LEU A 248 36.38 0.78 -11.53
CA LEU A 248 35.81 -0.55 -11.41
C LEU A 248 36.31 -1.49 -12.51
N ARG A 249 36.33 -1.03 -13.77
CA ARG A 249 36.84 -1.83 -14.90
C ARG A 249 38.34 -2.09 -14.81
N GLU A 250 39.12 -1.10 -14.38
CA GLU A 250 40.57 -1.26 -14.17
C GLU A 250 40.88 -2.28 -13.06
N GLU A 251 40.16 -2.23 -11.92
CA GLU A 251 40.34 -3.21 -10.84
C GLU A 251 39.87 -4.61 -11.25
N GLU A 252 38.79 -4.74 -12.01
CA GLU A 252 38.32 -6.04 -12.53
C GLU A 252 39.38 -6.68 -13.44
N ALA A 253 39.97 -5.92 -14.36
CA ALA A 253 41.07 -6.38 -15.21
C ALA A 253 42.32 -6.73 -14.40
N ARG A 254 42.64 -5.95 -13.36
CA ARG A 254 43.79 -6.19 -12.49
C ARG A 254 43.59 -7.42 -11.60
N ALA A 255 42.37 -7.65 -11.12
CA ALA A 255 41.99 -8.81 -10.35
C ALA A 255 42.14 -10.09 -11.16
N GLN A 256 41.70 -10.08 -12.42
CA GLN A 256 41.85 -11.20 -13.34
C GLN A 256 43.32 -11.59 -13.55
N LYS A 257 44.23 -10.61 -13.42
CA LYS A 257 45.68 -10.78 -13.57
C LYS A 257 46.37 -11.27 -12.29
N TYR A 258 45.99 -10.76 -11.11
CA TYR A 258 46.74 -10.99 -9.86
C TYR A 258 46.04 -11.85 -8.81
N LEU A 259 44.71 -11.98 -8.84
CA LEU A 259 44.01 -12.91 -7.95
C LEU A 259 43.96 -14.30 -8.58
N GLU A 260 43.70 -15.30 -7.73
CA GLU A 260 43.42 -16.65 -8.20
C GLU A 260 42.09 -16.66 -8.99
N PRO A 261 42.02 -17.25 -10.20
CA PRO A 261 40.85 -17.18 -11.10
C PRO A 261 39.58 -17.91 -10.60
N ASN A 262 39.47 -18.19 -9.31
CA ASN A 262 38.24 -18.67 -8.69
C ASN A 262 37.19 -17.56 -8.60
N SER A 263 35.93 -17.86 -8.92
CA SER A 263 34.82 -16.90 -8.96
C SER A 263 34.60 -16.17 -7.62
N ALA A 264 34.91 -16.81 -6.49
CA ALA A 264 34.70 -16.24 -5.16
C ALA A 264 35.64 -15.05 -4.84
N SER A 265 36.92 -15.10 -5.24
CA SER A 265 37.89 -14.03 -4.93
C SER A 265 37.64 -12.78 -5.78
N MET A 266 37.30 -13.00 -7.05
CA MET A 266 36.91 -11.94 -7.98
C MET A 266 35.66 -11.21 -7.51
N GLN A 267 34.66 -11.95 -7.04
CA GLN A 267 33.42 -11.38 -6.51
C GLN A 267 33.69 -10.54 -5.25
N ARG A 268 34.47 -11.06 -4.29
CA ARG A 268 34.80 -10.32 -3.05
C ARG A 268 35.52 -9.00 -3.31
N LEU A 269 36.46 -8.97 -4.27
CA LEU A 269 37.11 -7.72 -4.66
C LEU A 269 36.11 -6.77 -5.33
N THR A 270 35.26 -7.28 -6.22
CA THR A 270 34.24 -6.48 -6.89
C THR A 270 33.29 -5.84 -5.88
N ASP A 271 32.82 -6.61 -4.90
CA ASP A 271 31.96 -6.12 -3.81
C ASP A 271 32.65 -5.04 -2.98
N CYS A 272 33.95 -5.23 -2.67
CA CYS A 272 34.76 -4.22 -1.99
C CYS A 272 34.90 -2.93 -2.81
N CYS A 273 35.21 -3.04 -4.11
CA CYS A 273 35.35 -1.87 -4.98
C CYS A 273 34.01 -1.13 -5.12
N VAL A 274 32.90 -1.86 -5.30
CA VAL A 274 31.55 -1.29 -5.36
C VAL A 274 31.21 -0.60 -4.04
N LYS A 275 31.54 -1.22 -2.88
CA LYS A 275 31.33 -0.61 -1.57
C LYS A 275 32.05 0.74 -1.46
N VAL A 276 33.34 0.78 -1.77
CA VAL A 276 34.19 1.98 -1.54
C VAL A 276 33.97 3.05 -2.60
N LEU A 277 33.85 2.69 -3.87
CA LEU A 277 33.69 3.64 -4.99
C LEU A 277 32.25 4.07 -5.21
N VAL A 278 31.25 3.23 -4.91
CA VAL A 278 29.86 3.51 -5.28
C VAL A 278 28.97 3.60 -4.05
N ALA A 279 28.93 2.58 -3.20
CA ALA A 279 27.97 2.52 -2.08
C ALA A 279 28.19 3.64 -1.05
N THR A 280 29.44 3.96 -0.71
CA THR A 280 29.78 5.09 0.19
C THR A 280 29.25 6.43 -0.33
N PHE A 281 29.30 6.65 -1.65
CA PHE A 281 28.90 7.92 -2.29
C PHE A 281 27.50 7.88 -2.89
N LYS A 282 26.76 6.78 -2.69
CA LYS A 282 25.39 6.59 -3.17
C LYS A 282 24.48 7.80 -2.87
N PRO A 283 24.45 8.38 -1.65
CA PRO A 283 23.59 9.54 -1.37
C PRO A 283 23.92 10.76 -2.24
N ALA A 284 25.21 11.05 -2.45
CA ALA A 284 25.65 12.17 -3.28
C ALA A 284 25.34 11.95 -4.77
N ILE A 285 25.52 10.72 -5.26
CA ILE A 285 25.17 10.35 -6.64
C ILE A 285 23.66 10.48 -6.87
N LEU A 286 22.84 9.94 -5.96
CA LEU A 286 21.39 9.94 -6.10
C LEU A 286 20.75 11.32 -5.92
N ALA A 287 21.41 12.26 -5.24
CA ALA A 287 20.94 13.64 -5.11
C ALA A 287 20.86 14.38 -6.47
N GLU A 288 21.69 13.99 -7.45
CA GLU A 288 21.66 14.57 -8.80
C GLU A 288 20.59 13.94 -9.71
N CYS A 289 20.02 12.79 -9.32
CA CYS A 289 19.09 12.02 -10.14
C CYS A 289 17.83 12.82 -10.55
N PRO A 290 17.11 13.52 -9.63
CA PRO A 290 15.93 14.32 -10.01
C PRO A 290 16.25 15.39 -11.07
N ARG A 291 17.38 16.10 -10.91
CA ARG A 291 17.83 17.13 -11.86
C ARG A 291 18.15 16.53 -13.23
N MET A 292 18.85 15.40 -13.27
CA MET A 292 19.18 14.71 -14.52
C MET A 292 17.93 14.21 -15.26
N ILE A 293 16.92 13.72 -14.53
CA ILE A 293 15.62 13.33 -15.08
C ILE A 293 14.92 14.55 -15.69
N GLN A 294 14.81 15.66 -14.94
CA GLN A 294 14.12 16.87 -15.39
C GLN A 294 14.74 17.49 -16.66
N HIS A 295 16.07 17.44 -16.79
CA HIS A 295 16.79 17.98 -17.94
C HIS A 295 17.03 16.96 -19.07
N ASN A 296 16.44 15.76 -19.00
CA ASN A 296 16.60 14.69 -19.99
C ASN A 296 18.08 14.32 -20.27
N GLN A 297 18.92 14.26 -19.23
CA GLN A 297 20.34 13.90 -19.35
C GLN A 297 20.53 12.38 -19.40
N THR A 298 20.01 11.75 -20.47
CA THR A 298 19.87 10.30 -20.64
C THR A 298 21.19 9.53 -20.52
N ASP A 299 22.28 10.02 -21.10
CA ASP A 299 23.62 9.39 -21.00
C ASP A 299 24.12 9.29 -19.55
N LYS A 300 23.86 10.34 -18.75
CA LYS A 300 24.27 10.39 -17.34
C LYS A 300 23.41 9.48 -16.48
N LEU A 301 22.10 9.42 -16.76
CA LEU A 301 21.18 8.51 -16.09
C LEU A 301 21.50 7.04 -16.39
N ARG A 302 21.91 6.73 -17.63
CA ARG A 302 22.35 5.39 -18.02
C ARG A 302 23.60 4.96 -17.24
N LEU A 303 24.58 5.87 -17.12
CA LEU A 303 25.77 5.63 -16.30
C LEU A 303 25.42 5.46 -14.81
N MET A 304 24.53 6.30 -14.29
CA MET A 304 24.04 6.19 -12.92
C MET A 304 23.35 4.85 -12.67
N LEU A 305 22.48 4.39 -13.59
CA LEU A 305 21.84 3.08 -13.50
C LEU A 305 22.88 1.96 -13.46
N LYS A 306 23.87 1.98 -14.37
CA LYS A 306 24.94 0.98 -14.42
C LYS A 306 25.72 0.88 -13.09
N LEU A 307 25.94 2.00 -12.41
CA LEU A 307 26.60 2.03 -11.10
C LEU A 307 25.67 1.57 -9.97
N MET A 308 24.44 2.08 -9.95
CA MET A 308 23.46 1.79 -8.90
C MET A 308 22.94 0.36 -8.94
N ASP A 309 22.92 -0.29 -10.11
CA ASP A 309 22.51 -1.70 -10.26
C ASP A 309 23.51 -2.67 -9.61
N ARG A 310 24.77 -2.23 -9.43
CA ARG A 310 25.79 -2.98 -8.68
C ARG A 310 25.62 -2.88 -7.17
N VAL A 311 24.82 -1.94 -6.67
CA VAL A 311 24.63 -1.70 -5.23
C VAL A 311 23.27 -2.25 -4.78
N PRO A 312 23.21 -3.03 -3.69
CA PRO A 312 21.94 -3.45 -3.10
C PRO A 312 21.05 -2.24 -2.80
N ASP A 313 19.80 -2.29 -3.27
CA ASP A 313 18.81 -1.20 -3.17
C ASP A 313 19.26 0.14 -3.79
N GLY A 314 20.27 0.16 -4.67
CA GLY A 314 20.76 1.37 -5.32
C GLY A 314 19.78 1.96 -6.33
N VAL A 315 19.00 1.11 -7.01
CA VAL A 315 18.05 1.51 -8.07
C VAL A 315 16.72 2.03 -7.51
N ASN A 316 16.31 1.59 -6.31
CA ASN A 316 15.01 1.94 -5.72
C ASN A 316 14.77 3.47 -5.60
N PRO A 317 15.74 4.30 -5.18
CA PRO A 317 15.58 5.75 -5.18
C PRO A 317 15.43 6.34 -6.58
N MET A 318 16.10 5.79 -7.60
CA MET A 318 15.95 6.25 -8.99
C MET A 318 14.53 5.99 -9.51
N LEU A 319 13.96 4.82 -9.19
CA LEU A 319 12.57 4.50 -9.52
C LEU A 319 11.60 5.50 -8.88
N ARG A 320 11.79 5.83 -7.59
CA ARG A 320 10.97 6.83 -6.88
C ARG A 320 11.08 8.22 -7.52
N ASN A 321 12.30 8.66 -7.84
CA ASN A 321 12.53 9.96 -8.47
C ASN A 321 11.87 10.04 -9.86
N LEU A 322 11.90 8.96 -10.64
CA LEU A 322 11.20 8.90 -11.92
C LEU A 322 9.68 8.93 -11.71
N GLU A 323 9.14 8.14 -10.77
CA GLU A 323 7.71 8.13 -10.46
C GLU A 323 7.21 9.53 -10.07
N GLU A 324 7.94 10.20 -9.17
CA GLU A 324 7.61 11.53 -8.68
C GLU A 324 7.73 12.59 -9.77
N HIS A 325 8.75 12.52 -10.61
CA HIS A 325 8.89 13.43 -11.75
C HIS A 325 7.74 13.28 -12.75
N ILE A 326 7.40 12.03 -13.14
CA ILE A 326 6.30 11.77 -14.08
C ILE A 326 4.98 12.26 -13.51
N ALA A 327 4.70 11.97 -12.23
CA ALA A 327 3.47 12.39 -11.59
C ALA A 327 3.37 13.92 -11.46
N SER A 328 4.42 14.58 -10.96
CA SER A 328 4.44 16.03 -10.76
C SER A 328 4.40 16.81 -12.07
N ALA A 329 5.27 16.48 -13.03
CA ALA A 329 5.31 17.13 -14.34
C ALA A 329 4.04 16.82 -15.16
N GLY A 330 3.52 15.59 -15.07
CA GLY A 330 2.25 15.22 -15.72
C GLY A 330 1.07 16.01 -15.17
N LEU A 331 0.92 16.12 -13.85
CA LEU A 331 -0.15 16.93 -13.26
C LEU A 331 0.01 18.42 -13.57
N ALA A 332 1.23 18.96 -13.53
CA ALA A 332 1.50 20.35 -13.89
C ALA A 332 1.12 20.65 -15.35
N ASP A 333 1.51 19.78 -16.30
CA ASP A 333 1.16 19.93 -17.72
C ASP A 333 -0.36 19.90 -17.93
N MET A 334 -1.06 19.01 -17.23
CA MET A 334 -2.52 18.89 -17.31
C MET A 334 -3.23 20.11 -16.68
N MET A 335 -2.73 20.63 -15.56
CA MET A 335 -3.27 21.82 -14.91
C MET A 335 -3.02 23.10 -15.74
N ALA A 336 -1.85 23.24 -16.35
CA ALA A 336 -1.51 24.40 -17.17
C ALA A 336 -2.43 24.53 -18.40
N ALA A 337 -2.95 23.41 -18.90
CA ALA A 337 -3.84 23.39 -20.06
C ALA A 337 -5.34 23.42 -19.71
N VAL A 338 -5.72 23.46 -18.42
CA VAL A 338 -7.08 23.19 -17.91
C VAL A 338 -8.20 23.96 -18.64
N ASP A 339 -8.00 25.25 -18.92
CA ASP A 339 -9.00 26.10 -19.58
C ASP A 339 -9.30 25.66 -21.02
N VAL A 340 -8.31 25.08 -21.70
CA VAL A 340 -8.42 24.61 -23.08
C VAL A 340 -9.03 23.21 -23.12
N ILE A 341 -8.62 22.33 -22.21
CA ILE A 341 -9.03 20.92 -22.18
C ILE A 341 -10.40 20.70 -21.51
N THR A 342 -10.90 21.65 -20.72
CA THR A 342 -12.27 21.62 -20.16
C THR A 342 -13.36 21.75 -21.22
N GLN A 343 -13.04 22.40 -22.35
CA GLN A 343 -13.98 22.64 -23.45
C GLN A 343 -13.81 21.64 -24.60
N ASP A 344 -12.70 20.90 -24.63
CA ASP A 344 -12.29 20.07 -25.76
C ASP A 344 -11.70 18.72 -25.33
N SER A 345 -12.48 17.65 -25.49
CA SER A 345 -12.06 16.28 -25.15
C SER A 345 -10.93 15.75 -26.03
N GLU A 346 -10.79 16.23 -27.27
CA GLU A 346 -9.70 15.82 -28.17
C GLU A 346 -8.36 16.25 -27.60
N LYS A 347 -8.22 17.54 -27.28
CA LYS A 347 -6.98 18.09 -26.72
C LYS A 347 -6.60 17.46 -25.38
N TYR A 348 -7.58 17.10 -24.56
CA TYR A 348 -7.33 16.40 -23.31
C TYR A 348 -6.64 15.05 -23.54
N VAL A 349 -7.18 14.24 -24.45
CA VAL A 349 -6.66 12.89 -24.74
C VAL A 349 -5.29 12.98 -25.43
N GLU A 350 -5.12 13.90 -26.39
CA GLU A 350 -3.83 14.10 -27.06
C GLU A 350 -2.72 14.48 -26.06
N ARG A 351 -3.01 15.32 -25.07
CA ARG A 351 -2.03 15.68 -24.03
C ARG A 351 -1.60 14.51 -23.17
N LEU A 352 -2.53 13.61 -22.83
CA LEU A 352 -2.20 12.38 -22.12
C LEU A 352 -1.31 11.46 -22.97
N LEU A 353 -1.59 11.34 -24.25
CA LEU A 353 -0.77 10.55 -25.19
C LEU A 353 0.63 11.15 -25.33
N ASP A 354 0.74 12.45 -25.54
CA ASP A 354 2.03 13.17 -25.60
C ASP A 354 2.85 12.93 -24.34
N LEU A 355 2.20 12.97 -23.17
CA LEU A 355 2.82 12.70 -21.87
C LEU A 355 3.37 11.26 -21.80
N PHE A 356 2.56 10.27 -22.23
CA PHE A 356 2.96 8.88 -22.26
C PHE A 356 4.15 8.64 -23.19
N HIS A 357 4.12 9.20 -24.39
CA HIS A 357 5.20 9.06 -25.37
C HIS A 357 6.48 9.75 -24.90
N ARG A 358 6.38 10.96 -24.33
CA ARG A 358 7.53 11.69 -23.77
C ARG A 358 8.27 10.87 -22.72
N PHE A 359 7.55 10.32 -21.74
CA PHE A 359 8.18 9.55 -20.67
C PHE A 359 8.58 8.13 -21.09
N SER A 360 7.89 7.54 -22.08
CA SER A 360 8.34 6.29 -22.68
C SER A 360 9.66 6.46 -23.42
N LYS A 361 9.83 7.58 -24.15
CA LYS A 361 11.10 7.92 -24.79
C LYS A 361 12.21 8.13 -23.75
N LEU A 362 11.92 8.84 -22.65
CA LEU A 362 12.87 9.01 -21.56
C LEU A 362 13.33 7.67 -20.98
N VAL A 363 12.39 6.75 -20.70
CA VAL A 363 12.73 5.43 -20.14
C VAL A 363 13.58 4.62 -21.11
N LYS A 364 13.22 4.62 -22.39
CA LYS A 364 13.99 3.96 -23.45
C LYS A 364 15.41 4.49 -23.55
N GLU A 365 15.59 5.81 -23.57
CA GLU A 365 16.92 6.42 -23.78
C GLU A 365 17.78 6.40 -22.51
N ALA A 366 17.22 6.69 -21.34
CA ALA A 366 17.96 6.77 -20.08
C ALA A 366 18.18 5.41 -19.39
N PHE A 367 17.23 4.47 -19.55
CA PHE A 367 17.20 3.21 -18.79
C PHE A 367 17.08 1.97 -19.68
N ASP A 368 17.23 2.10 -21.00
CA ASP A 368 17.26 0.98 -21.98
C ASP A 368 16.05 0.03 -21.87
N ASP A 369 14.87 0.62 -21.65
CA ASP A 369 13.61 -0.12 -21.44
C ASP A 369 13.66 -1.14 -20.28
N ASP A 370 14.46 -0.86 -19.23
CA ASP A 370 14.51 -1.68 -18.01
C ASP A 370 13.08 -1.90 -17.45
N PRO A 371 12.65 -3.15 -17.23
CA PRO A 371 11.30 -3.47 -16.77
C PRO A 371 10.88 -2.79 -15.47
N ARG A 372 11.84 -2.51 -14.57
CA ARG A 372 11.58 -1.81 -13.31
C ARG A 372 11.18 -0.36 -13.57
N PHE A 373 11.85 0.31 -14.51
CA PHE A 373 11.55 1.70 -14.90
C PHE A 373 10.28 1.81 -15.77
N LEU A 374 10.00 0.81 -16.61
CA LEU A 374 8.71 0.72 -17.32
C LEU A 374 7.53 0.60 -16.32
N THR A 375 7.70 -0.22 -15.27
CA THR A 375 6.71 -0.37 -14.20
C THR A 375 6.53 0.93 -13.42
N ALA A 376 7.63 1.64 -13.10
CA ALA A 376 7.60 2.94 -12.44
C ALA A 376 6.85 3.99 -13.29
N ARG A 377 7.15 4.08 -14.59
CA ARG A 377 6.41 4.93 -15.55
C ARG A 377 4.93 4.59 -15.56
N ASP A 378 4.57 3.32 -15.70
CA ASP A 378 3.19 2.85 -15.76
C ASP A 378 2.42 3.20 -14.48
N LYS A 379 3.05 3.03 -13.32
CA LYS A 379 2.49 3.40 -12.02
C LYS A 379 2.26 4.91 -11.90
N ALA A 380 3.24 5.72 -12.28
CA ALA A 380 3.13 7.17 -12.22
C ALA A 380 2.13 7.72 -13.24
N TYR A 381 2.13 7.22 -14.47
CA TYR A 381 1.15 7.58 -15.49
C TYR A 381 -0.29 7.22 -15.05
N LYS A 382 -0.46 6.06 -14.41
CA LYS A 382 -1.73 5.69 -13.77
C LYS A 382 -2.17 6.68 -12.70
N LEU A 383 -1.26 7.27 -11.93
CA LEU A 383 -1.61 8.32 -10.97
C LEU A 383 -2.16 9.56 -11.69
N VAL A 384 -1.48 10.04 -12.74
CA VAL A 384 -1.90 11.22 -13.51
C VAL A 384 -3.28 11.02 -14.15
N VAL A 385 -3.51 9.87 -14.80
CA VAL A 385 -4.78 9.56 -15.51
C VAL A 385 -5.98 9.52 -14.54
N ASN A 386 -5.77 9.03 -13.32
CA ASN A 386 -6.84 8.85 -12.33
C ASN A 386 -6.91 9.98 -11.30
N ASP A 387 -6.12 11.03 -11.45
CA ASP A 387 -6.16 12.16 -10.54
C ASP A 387 -7.46 12.96 -10.69
N ALA A 388 -8.12 13.22 -9.55
CA ALA A 388 -9.42 13.89 -9.51
C ALA A 388 -9.31 15.41 -9.30
N THR A 389 -8.10 15.96 -9.11
CA THR A 389 -7.87 17.39 -8.89
C THR A 389 -7.90 18.19 -10.18
N VAL A 390 -7.48 17.59 -11.30
CA VAL A 390 -7.55 18.21 -12.64
C VAL A 390 -8.99 18.23 -13.15
N PHE A 391 -9.68 17.08 -13.06
CA PHE A 391 -11.05 16.93 -13.56
C PHE A 391 -11.91 16.07 -12.64
N LYS A 392 -12.73 16.75 -11.85
CA LYS A 392 -13.64 16.12 -10.91
C LYS A 392 -14.96 15.72 -11.57
N LEU A 393 -15.31 14.45 -11.43
CA LEU A 393 -16.65 13.91 -11.68
C LEU A 393 -17.36 13.71 -10.33
N ASP A 394 -18.47 14.40 -10.13
CA ASP A 394 -19.35 14.19 -8.97
C ASP A 394 -20.47 13.20 -9.34
N LEU A 395 -20.30 11.94 -8.93
CA LEU A 395 -21.39 10.97 -8.91
C LEU A 395 -22.30 11.30 -7.71
N SER A 396 -23.27 12.19 -7.91
CA SER A 396 -24.18 12.65 -6.85
C SER A 396 -25.04 11.51 -6.30
N THR A 397 -24.99 11.27 -4.99
CA THR A 397 -25.96 10.44 -4.24
C THR A 397 -27.03 11.33 -3.59
N ARG A 398 -27.82 12.08 -4.37
CA ARG A 398 -28.99 12.78 -3.83
C ARG A 398 -30.12 11.76 -3.66
N GLN A 399 -30.51 11.46 -2.42
CA GLN A 399 -31.79 10.82 -2.15
C GLN A 399 -32.90 11.84 -2.40
N GLY A 400 -33.48 11.79 -3.60
CA GLY A 400 -34.75 12.41 -3.94
C GLY A 400 -35.85 11.37 -3.86
N SER A 401 -36.91 11.68 -3.11
CA SER A 401 -38.15 10.93 -2.98
C SER A 401 -38.75 10.51 -4.33
N GLY A 402 -38.91 9.20 -4.57
CA GLY A 402 -39.66 8.70 -5.74
C GLY A 402 -39.36 7.25 -6.11
N ILE A 403 -40.04 6.32 -5.42
CA ILE A 403 -40.48 4.97 -5.82
C ILE A 403 -39.82 4.35 -7.09
N CYS A 404 -38.96 3.32 -6.90
CA CYS A 404 -39.23 1.95 -7.39
C CYS A 404 -38.16 0.92 -6.98
N CYS A 405 -38.66 -0.08 -6.24
CA CYS A 405 -38.31 -1.51 -6.13
C CYS A 405 -36.86 -1.96 -5.93
N ALA A 406 -36.42 -2.00 -4.67
CA ALA A 406 -36.14 -3.25 -3.93
C ALA A 406 -35.48 -2.97 -2.56
N SER A 407 -36.25 -2.48 -1.57
CA SER A 407 -35.90 -2.64 -0.15
C SER A 407 -37.07 -2.22 0.75
N ILE A 408 -38.08 -3.09 0.87
CA ILE A 408 -38.84 -3.18 2.11
C ILE A 408 -38.00 -4.08 3.00
N LEU A 409 -37.22 -3.48 3.91
CA LEU A 409 -36.82 -3.96 5.23
C LEU A 409 -35.60 -3.16 5.69
N ASN A 410 -35.75 -2.50 6.84
CA ASN A 410 -34.77 -1.82 7.68
C ASN A 410 -34.51 -0.33 7.42
N ASN A 411 -35.34 0.48 8.10
CA ASN A 411 -35.09 1.86 8.49
C ASN A 411 -33.77 1.98 9.30
N ARG A 412 -32.66 2.29 8.63
CA ARG A 412 -31.49 2.94 9.26
C ARG A 412 -31.05 4.12 8.39
N PRO A 413 -30.85 5.33 8.96
CA PRO A 413 -30.34 6.46 8.20
C PRO A 413 -28.85 6.24 7.93
N ILE A 414 -28.50 6.05 6.66
CA ILE A 414 -27.10 6.06 6.21
C ILE A 414 -26.64 7.52 6.22
N THR A 415 -25.68 7.82 7.09
CA THR A 415 -25.08 9.14 7.28
C THR A 415 -24.48 9.70 5.99
N ASN A 416 -24.73 10.98 5.73
CA ASN A 416 -24.15 11.83 4.68
C ASN A 416 -22.81 11.33 4.10
N ASN A 417 -22.86 10.78 2.89
CA ASN A 417 -21.67 10.51 2.09
C ASN A 417 -21.32 11.75 1.28
N ASN A 418 -20.25 12.45 1.67
CA ASN A 418 -19.48 13.25 0.70
C ASN A 418 -19.02 12.28 -0.39
N GLY A 419 -19.50 12.44 -1.62
CA GLY A 419 -19.07 11.64 -2.76
C GLY A 419 -17.54 11.70 -2.91
N LEU A 420 -16.91 10.54 -3.09
CA LEU A 420 -15.50 10.48 -3.48
C LEU A 420 -15.42 11.09 -4.89
N ALA A 421 -14.68 12.18 -5.02
CA ALA A 421 -14.37 12.78 -6.32
C ALA A 421 -13.65 11.74 -7.20
N GLU A 422 -14.21 11.43 -8.37
CA GLU A 422 -13.57 10.53 -9.35
C GLU A 422 -13.02 11.33 -10.53
N SER A 423 -12.01 10.79 -11.23
CA SER A 423 -11.48 11.41 -12.45
C SER A 423 -12.52 11.38 -13.57
N LYS A 424 -12.68 12.51 -14.29
CA LYS A 424 -13.52 12.60 -15.50
C LYS A 424 -12.87 11.99 -16.74
N CYS A 425 -11.62 11.54 -16.67
CA CYS A 425 -10.90 10.92 -17.78
C CYS A 425 -11.70 9.83 -18.53
N PRO A 426 -12.41 8.89 -17.87
CA PRO A 426 -13.17 7.85 -18.58
C PRO A 426 -14.29 8.42 -19.47
N GLU A 427 -14.96 9.50 -19.04
CA GLU A 427 -15.98 10.18 -19.83
C GLU A 427 -15.37 10.87 -21.05
N LEU A 428 -14.25 11.58 -20.86
CA LEU A 428 -13.57 12.30 -21.93
C LEU A 428 -13.03 11.35 -23.01
N LEU A 429 -12.48 10.20 -22.62
CA LEU A 429 -12.07 9.15 -23.55
C LEU A 429 -13.27 8.62 -24.37
N ALA A 430 -14.41 8.38 -23.72
CA ALA A 430 -15.62 7.93 -24.42
C ALA A 430 -16.17 8.99 -25.39
N ASN A 431 -16.13 10.26 -25.01
CA ASN A 431 -16.51 11.39 -25.87
C ASN A 431 -15.59 11.53 -27.08
N PHE A 432 -14.29 11.29 -26.90
CA PHE A 432 -13.32 11.33 -28.00
C PHE A 432 -13.53 10.17 -28.98
N CYS A 433 -13.79 8.95 -28.50
CA CYS A 433 -14.24 7.85 -29.37
C CYS A 433 -15.49 8.22 -30.17
N ASP A 434 -16.50 8.84 -29.54
CA ASP A 434 -17.71 9.30 -30.25
C ASP A 434 -17.40 10.33 -31.34
N MET A 435 -16.43 11.22 -31.11
CA MET A 435 -16.01 12.20 -32.13
C MET A 435 -15.35 11.55 -33.35
N LEU A 436 -14.59 10.47 -33.14
CA LEU A 436 -13.91 9.71 -34.19
C LEU A 436 -14.88 8.83 -35.00
N LEU A 437 -15.86 8.20 -34.34
CA LEU A 437 -16.78 7.21 -34.93
C LEU A 437 -18.04 7.80 -35.59
N ARG A 438 -18.18 9.14 -35.60
CA ARG A 438 -19.28 9.85 -36.29
C ARG A 438 -18.75 10.91 -37.23
N LYS A 439 -19.60 11.43 -38.12
CA LYS A 439 -19.25 12.51 -39.06
C LYS A 439 -19.02 13.85 -38.34
N THR A 440 -17.80 14.12 -37.90
CA THR A 440 -17.36 15.37 -37.26
C THR A 440 -16.38 16.12 -38.15
N PRO A 441 -16.11 17.41 -37.89
CA PRO A 441 -15.02 18.12 -38.57
C PRO A 441 -13.65 17.45 -38.37
N LEU A 442 -13.45 16.74 -37.25
CA LEU A 442 -12.22 16.00 -36.96
C LEU A 442 -12.13 14.73 -37.80
N SER A 443 -13.14 13.85 -37.76
CA SER A 443 -13.10 12.58 -38.49
C SER A 443 -13.06 12.78 -40.00
N LYS A 444 -13.57 13.92 -40.52
CA LYS A 444 -13.43 14.31 -41.93
C LYS A 444 -12.01 14.69 -42.34
N LYS A 445 -11.15 15.08 -41.40
CA LYS A 445 -9.74 15.45 -41.67
C LYS A 445 -8.79 14.26 -41.59
N LEU A 446 -9.25 13.15 -41.01
CA LEU A 446 -8.44 11.96 -40.77
C LEU A 446 -8.76 10.89 -41.80
N THR A 447 -7.76 10.12 -42.17
CA THR A 447 -7.91 8.89 -42.95
C THR A 447 -8.52 7.76 -42.10
N THR A 448 -8.98 6.70 -42.75
CA THR A 448 -9.53 5.52 -42.07
C THR A 448 -8.53 4.89 -41.11
N ASP A 449 -7.26 4.86 -41.49
CA ASP A 449 -6.18 4.20 -40.74
C ASP A 449 -5.74 5.07 -39.57
N GLU A 450 -5.70 6.39 -39.75
CA GLU A 450 -5.44 7.34 -38.65
C GLU A 450 -6.54 7.28 -37.58
N ILE A 451 -7.80 7.10 -37.97
CA ILE A 451 -8.90 6.90 -37.01
C ILE A 451 -8.68 5.63 -36.20
N GLU A 452 -8.33 4.52 -36.85
CA GLU A 452 -8.05 3.26 -36.16
C GLU A 452 -6.85 3.38 -35.20
N ASN A 453 -5.77 4.03 -35.62
CA ASN A 453 -4.61 4.28 -34.76
C ASN A 453 -4.97 5.15 -33.55
N LYS A 454 -5.73 6.24 -33.75
CA LYS A 454 -6.22 7.07 -32.63
C LYS A 454 -7.15 6.30 -31.70
N LEU A 455 -7.96 5.35 -32.19
CA LEU A 455 -8.77 4.47 -31.35
C LEU A 455 -7.87 3.54 -30.51
N LYS A 456 -6.82 2.96 -31.09
CA LYS A 456 -5.82 2.14 -30.37
C LYS A 456 -5.10 2.96 -29.28
N ASP A 457 -4.77 4.22 -29.56
CA ASP A 457 -4.19 5.13 -28.58
C ASP A 457 -5.13 5.41 -27.41
N VAL A 458 -6.44 5.59 -27.65
CA VAL A 458 -7.43 5.72 -26.58
C VAL A 458 -7.44 4.48 -25.68
N LEU A 459 -7.34 3.29 -26.28
CA LEU A 459 -7.30 2.03 -25.54
C LEU A 459 -6.04 1.85 -24.70
N LEU A 460 -4.90 2.37 -25.19
CA LEU A 460 -3.66 2.46 -24.40
C LEU A 460 -3.88 3.28 -23.13
N VAL A 461 -4.50 4.46 -23.22
CA VAL A 461 -4.83 5.28 -22.03
C VAL A 461 -5.85 4.58 -21.14
N LEU A 462 -6.87 3.96 -21.73
CA LEU A 462 -7.93 3.24 -21.03
C LEU A 462 -7.40 2.08 -20.17
N LYS A 463 -6.27 1.46 -20.55
CA LYS A 463 -5.58 0.45 -19.73
C LYS A 463 -5.20 0.98 -18.34
N TYR A 464 -4.86 2.27 -18.24
CA TYR A 464 -4.44 2.91 -16.99
C TYR A 464 -5.62 3.50 -16.19
N VAL A 465 -6.81 3.59 -16.77
CA VAL A 465 -8.02 4.05 -16.09
C VAL A 465 -8.48 3.01 -15.07
N GLN A 466 -8.78 3.44 -13.84
CA GLN A 466 -9.29 2.58 -12.76
C GLN A 466 -10.78 2.29 -12.91
N ASN A 467 -11.59 3.32 -13.16
CA ASN A 467 -13.05 3.22 -13.21
C ASN A 467 -13.54 3.08 -14.67
N LYS A 468 -13.26 1.91 -15.25
CA LYS A 468 -13.61 1.57 -16.64
C LYS A 468 -15.12 1.44 -16.85
N ASP A 469 -15.87 1.11 -15.81
CA ASP A 469 -17.33 1.09 -15.82
C ASP A 469 -17.97 2.44 -16.21
N VAL A 470 -17.35 3.55 -15.82
CA VAL A 470 -17.75 4.91 -16.23
C VAL A 470 -17.55 5.11 -17.73
N PHE A 471 -16.40 4.72 -18.28
CA PHE A 471 -16.15 4.75 -19.73
C PHE A 471 -17.22 3.93 -20.47
N MET A 472 -17.48 2.70 -20.02
CA MET A 472 -18.43 1.80 -20.67
C MET A 472 -19.85 2.36 -20.71
N ARG A 473 -20.30 3.06 -19.66
CA ARG A 473 -21.60 3.72 -19.67
C ARG A 473 -21.68 4.80 -20.75
N TYR A 474 -20.72 5.73 -20.77
CA TYR A 474 -20.75 6.82 -21.76
C TYR A 474 -20.57 6.29 -23.17
N HIS A 475 -19.68 5.32 -23.37
CA HIS A 475 -19.50 4.66 -24.66
C HIS A 475 -20.78 3.98 -25.14
N LYS A 476 -21.48 3.25 -24.25
CA LYS A 476 -22.79 2.66 -24.54
C LYS A 476 -23.82 3.72 -24.93
N ALA A 477 -23.93 4.81 -24.17
CA ALA A 477 -24.88 5.88 -24.45
C ALA A 477 -24.63 6.53 -25.83
N HIS A 478 -23.36 6.74 -26.17
CA HIS A 478 -22.97 7.26 -27.49
C HIS A 478 -23.26 6.26 -28.60
N LEU A 479 -22.94 4.98 -28.41
CA LEU A 479 -23.27 3.94 -29.38
C LEU A 479 -24.78 3.83 -29.60
N THR A 480 -25.58 3.81 -28.53
CA THR A 480 -27.05 3.84 -28.60
C THR A 480 -27.54 4.99 -29.47
N ARG A 481 -27.02 6.20 -29.24
CA ARG A 481 -27.38 7.37 -30.04
C ARG A 481 -26.98 7.19 -31.50
N ARG A 482 -25.76 6.72 -31.78
CA ARG A 482 -25.26 6.58 -33.16
C ARG A 482 -26.06 5.57 -33.96
N LEU A 483 -26.39 4.43 -33.36
CA LEU A 483 -27.21 3.38 -33.98
C LEU A 483 -28.69 3.77 -34.14
N ILE A 484 -29.27 4.54 -33.22
CA ILE A 484 -30.66 5.01 -33.35
C ILE A 484 -30.79 6.11 -34.40
N LEU A 485 -29.82 7.03 -34.46
CA LEU A 485 -29.84 8.14 -35.42
C LEU A 485 -29.21 7.80 -36.78
N ASP A 486 -28.68 6.58 -36.96
CA ASP A 486 -27.92 6.16 -38.16
C ASP A 486 -26.79 7.15 -38.51
N THR A 487 -26.07 7.62 -37.49
CA THR A 487 -25.00 8.64 -37.63
C THR A 487 -23.59 8.07 -37.68
N THR A 488 -23.47 6.74 -37.56
CA THR A 488 -22.21 5.99 -37.71
C THR A 488 -21.59 6.26 -39.07
N THR A 489 -20.28 6.53 -39.09
CA THR A 489 -19.52 6.71 -40.34
C THR A 489 -19.22 5.40 -41.04
N ASP A 490 -18.87 4.38 -40.25
CA ASP A 490 -18.35 3.10 -40.72
C ASP A 490 -18.77 2.01 -39.71
N SER A 491 -19.61 1.09 -40.16
CA SER A 491 -20.16 0.03 -39.31
C SER A 491 -19.10 -1.01 -38.90
N GLU A 492 -18.10 -1.26 -39.75
CA GLU A 492 -17.04 -2.25 -39.47
C GLU A 492 -16.15 -1.74 -38.33
N LYS A 493 -15.83 -0.44 -38.33
CA LYS A 493 -15.06 0.17 -37.23
C LYS A 493 -15.80 0.17 -35.89
N GLU A 494 -17.12 0.28 -35.90
CA GLU A 494 -17.91 0.17 -34.67
C GLU A 494 -17.92 -1.26 -34.12
N GLU A 495 -18.04 -2.26 -34.99
CA GLU A 495 -17.92 -3.67 -34.59
C GLU A 495 -16.50 -3.97 -34.09
N ASN A 496 -15.45 -3.51 -34.79
CA ASN A 496 -14.06 -3.63 -34.37
C ASN A 496 -13.79 -2.95 -33.01
N MET A 497 -14.41 -1.80 -32.73
CA MET A 497 -14.30 -1.14 -31.42
C MET A 497 -14.81 -2.04 -30.28
N VAL A 498 -15.87 -2.82 -30.51
CA VAL A 498 -16.38 -3.79 -29.51
C VAL A 498 -15.38 -4.92 -29.30
N ASP A 499 -14.74 -5.41 -30.36
CA ASP A 499 -13.72 -6.45 -30.25
C ASP A 499 -12.45 -5.93 -29.55
N MET A 500 -11.98 -4.73 -29.89
CA MET A 500 -10.85 -4.11 -29.19
C MET A 500 -11.15 -3.88 -27.69
N LEU A 501 -12.39 -3.53 -27.31
CA LEU A 501 -12.79 -3.45 -25.90
C LEU A 501 -12.71 -4.81 -25.19
N ARG A 502 -13.00 -5.91 -25.90
CA ARG A 502 -12.81 -7.27 -25.39
C ARG A 502 -11.33 -7.55 -25.12
N GLU A 503 -10.44 -7.18 -26.04
CA GLU A 503 -8.99 -7.37 -25.93
C GLU A 503 -8.35 -6.60 -24.76
N VAL A 504 -8.84 -5.39 -24.47
CA VAL A 504 -8.40 -4.57 -23.32
C VAL A 504 -8.83 -5.17 -21.96
N GLY A 505 -9.62 -6.25 -21.98
CA GLY A 505 -10.08 -6.95 -20.79
C GLY A 505 -11.31 -6.32 -20.16
N MET A 506 -12.15 -5.63 -20.93
CA MET A 506 -13.47 -5.20 -20.45
C MET A 506 -14.34 -6.41 -20.12
N PRO A 507 -15.23 -6.32 -19.12
CA PRO A 507 -16.06 -7.46 -18.74
C PRO A 507 -16.95 -7.93 -19.90
N ALA A 508 -16.98 -9.25 -20.10
CA ALA A 508 -17.70 -9.87 -21.21
C ALA A 508 -19.21 -9.55 -21.19
N ASP A 509 -19.83 -9.40 -20.02
CA ASP A 509 -21.26 -9.09 -19.91
C ASP A 509 -21.61 -7.69 -20.46
N PHE A 510 -20.69 -6.73 -20.38
CA PHE A 510 -20.86 -5.41 -21.01
C PHE A 510 -20.62 -5.47 -22.51
N VAL A 511 -19.51 -6.08 -22.94
CA VAL A 511 -19.16 -6.20 -24.36
C VAL A 511 -20.23 -6.96 -25.14
N ASN A 512 -20.76 -8.05 -24.58
CA ASN A 512 -21.83 -8.85 -25.19
C ASN A 512 -23.14 -8.07 -25.35
N LYS A 513 -23.43 -7.10 -24.46
CA LYS A 513 -24.59 -6.22 -24.63
C LYS A 513 -24.39 -5.27 -25.81
N LEU A 514 -23.19 -4.71 -25.99
CA LEU A 514 -22.88 -3.87 -27.15
C LEU A 514 -22.98 -4.67 -28.45
N ALA A 515 -22.38 -5.86 -28.51
CA ALA A 515 -22.50 -6.76 -29.66
C ALA A 515 -23.97 -7.09 -30.00
N ARG A 516 -24.79 -7.36 -28.97
CA ARG A 516 -26.23 -7.60 -29.14
C ARG A 516 -26.98 -6.38 -29.70
N MET A 517 -26.55 -5.15 -29.41
CA MET A 517 -27.15 -3.96 -29.99
C MET A 517 -27.02 -3.93 -31.52
N PHE A 518 -25.86 -4.31 -32.08
CA PHE A 518 -25.71 -4.42 -33.54
C PHE A 518 -26.62 -5.50 -34.14
N GLN A 519 -26.74 -6.65 -33.46
CA GLN A 519 -27.64 -7.71 -33.88
C GLN A 519 -29.11 -7.23 -33.88
N ASP A 520 -29.54 -6.52 -32.83
CA ASP A 520 -30.89 -5.97 -32.73
C ASP A 520 -31.18 -4.98 -33.86
N ILE A 521 -30.20 -4.16 -34.28
CA ILE A 521 -30.36 -3.25 -35.43
C ILE A 521 -30.57 -4.04 -36.73
N LYS A 522 -29.78 -5.08 -36.98
CA LYS A 522 -29.92 -5.95 -38.17
C LYS A 522 -31.30 -6.62 -38.18
N VAL A 523 -31.73 -7.21 -37.07
CA VAL A 523 -33.08 -7.81 -36.93
C VAL A 523 -34.18 -6.77 -37.15
N SER A 524 -33.99 -5.54 -36.65
CA SER A 524 -34.97 -4.48 -36.84
C SER A 524 -35.06 -4.00 -38.29
N GLN A 525 -33.97 -4.04 -39.06
CA GLN A 525 -34.00 -3.73 -40.49
C GLN A 525 -34.82 -4.76 -41.27
N ASP A 526 -34.63 -6.05 -40.97
CA ASP A 526 -35.43 -7.14 -41.56
C ASP A 526 -36.92 -6.99 -41.23
N LEU A 527 -37.25 -6.62 -39.98
CA LEU A 527 -38.62 -6.36 -39.56
C LEU A 527 -39.24 -5.17 -40.30
N ASN A 528 -38.49 -4.11 -40.55
CA ASN A 528 -38.96 -2.97 -41.35
C ASN A 528 -39.27 -3.37 -42.79
N GLN A 529 -38.40 -4.15 -43.43
CA GLN A 529 -38.64 -4.62 -44.79
C GLN A 529 -39.94 -5.43 -44.85
N GLN A 530 -40.13 -6.35 -43.90
CA GLN A 530 -41.34 -7.15 -43.84
C GLN A 530 -42.60 -6.33 -43.49
N PHE A 531 -42.46 -5.25 -42.72
CA PHE A 531 -43.57 -4.31 -42.45
C PHE A 531 -43.96 -3.56 -43.73
N LYS A 532 -42.97 -3.09 -44.50
CA LYS A 532 -43.19 -2.40 -45.78
C LYS A 532 -43.88 -3.27 -46.82
N GLU A 533 -43.60 -4.57 -46.84
CA GLU A 533 -44.26 -5.53 -47.72
C GLU A 533 -45.74 -5.78 -47.36
N GLN A 534 -46.13 -5.60 -46.10
CA GLN A 534 -47.48 -5.91 -45.60
C GLN A 534 -48.41 -4.69 -45.49
N CYS A 535 -47.85 -3.47 -45.48
CA CYS A 535 -48.59 -2.22 -45.35
C CYS A 535 -48.75 -1.47 -46.69
N ARG A 536 -49.64 -0.46 -46.74
CA ARG A 536 -49.87 0.34 -47.97
C ARG A 536 -48.59 1.07 -48.39
N ALA A 537 -48.15 0.87 -49.64
CA ALA A 537 -46.84 1.32 -50.16
C ALA A 537 -46.50 2.80 -49.90
N ALA A 538 -47.42 3.73 -50.16
CA ALA A 538 -47.16 5.18 -50.01
C ALA A 538 -46.93 5.64 -48.56
N ILE A 539 -47.44 4.88 -47.58
CA ILE A 539 -47.38 5.21 -46.16
C ILE A 539 -46.18 4.51 -45.51
N ALA A 540 -45.94 3.25 -45.86
CA ALA A 540 -44.86 2.43 -45.31
C ALA A 540 -43.46 2.96 -45.64
N ASP A 541 -43.31 3.68 -46.75
CA ASP A 541 -42.01 4.26 -47.15
C ASP A 541 -41.60 5.49 -46.32
N SER A 542 -42.55 6.13 -45.64
CA SER A 542 -42.30 7.34 -44.84
C SER A 542 -41.83 7.06 -43.40
N ILE A 543 -41.94 5.81 -42.94
CA ILE A 543 -41.69 5.42 -41.54
C ILE A 543 -40.58 4.38 -41.47
N ASN A 544 -39.71 4.53 -40.48
CA ASN A 544 -38.68 3.56 -40.13
C ASN A 544 -38.79 3.22 -38.63
N ILE A 545 -39.03 1.95 -38.31
CA ILE A 545 -39.36 1.48 -36.95
C ILE A 545 -38.16 0.74 -36.38
N LYS A 546 -37.65 1.17 -35.23
CA LYS A 546 -36.56 0.47 -34.55
C LYS A 546 -37.07 -0.33 -33.36
N ILE A 547 -37.23 -1.64 -33.53
CA ILE A 547 -37.68 -2.57 -32.48
C ILE A 547 -36.48 -3.22 -31.83
N LEU A 548 -36.20 -2.85 -30.59
CA LEU A 548 -34.94 -3.15 -29.90
C LEU A 548 -35.19 -3.89 -28.58
N ASN A 549 -34.23 -4.72 -28.16
CA ASN A 549 -34.33 -5.45 -26.90
C ASN A 549 -34.06 -4.52 -25.70
N ALA A 550 -35.08 -4.27 -24.87
CA ALA A 550 -34.96 -3.43 -23.67
C ALA A 550 -33.77 -3.86 -22.77
N GLY A 551 -33.52 -5.16 -22.62
CA GLY A 551 -32.43 -5.67 -21.77
C GLY A 551 -31.01 -5.26 -22.21
N ALA A 552 -30.80 -5.02 -23.51
CA ALA A 552 -29.53 -4.55 -24.05
C ALA A 552 -29.45 -3.02 -24.13
N TRP A 553 -30.55 -2.36 -24.50
CA TRP A 553 -30.57 -0.92 -24.82
C TRP A 553 -30.90 -0.01 -23.63
N ALA A 554 -32.01 -0.24 -22.93
CA ALA A 554 -32.51 0.67 -21.90
C ALA A 554 -33.26 -0.05 -20.77
N ARG A 555 -32.87 0.25 -19.51
CA ARG A 555 -33.59 -0.17 -18.29
C ARG A 555 -34.35 0.99 -17.62
N GLY A 556 -34.64 2.06 -18.36
CA GLY A 556 -35.42 3.19 -17.84
C GLY A 556 -36.90 2.80 -17.72
N SER A 557 -37.47 2.94 -16.53
CA SER A 557 -38.86 2.57 -16.23
C SER A 557 -39.88 3.62 -16.68
N GLU A 558 -39.46 4.84 -17.00
CA GLU A 558 -40.38 5.96 -17.18
C GLU A 558 -40.71 6.24 -18.66
N ARG A 559 -42.01 6.17 -18.97
CA ARG A 559 -42.57 6.62 -20.24
C ARG A 559 -42.71 8.13 -20.19
N VAL A 560 -41.92 8.85 -20.99
CA VAL A 560 -42.16 10.28 -21.18
C VAL A 560 -43.46 10.45 -21.96
N THR A 561 -44.45 11.07 -21.35
CA THR A 561 -45.71 11.45 -22.01
C THR A 561 -45.42 12.55 -23.03
N VAL A 562 -46.00 12.40 -24.21
CA VAL A 562 -45.96 13.41 -25.27
C VAL A 562 -47.18 13.23 -26.15
N SER A 563 -47.87 14.33 -26.44
CA SER A 563 -48.91 14.35 -27.48
C SER A 563 -48.23 14.38 -28.85
N LEU A 564 -48.52 13.39 -29.68
CA LEU A 564 -47.92 13.27 -31.01
C LEU A 564 -48.81 13.96 -32.06
N PRO A 565 -48.24 14.45 -33.17
CA PRO A 565 -49.03 14.79 -34.36
C PRO A 565 -49.94 13.64 -34.75
N LEU A 566 -51.20 13.92 -35.12
CA LEU A 566 -52.19 12.92 -35.54
C LEU A 566 -51.64 11.95 -36.60
N GLN A 567 -50.87 12.51 -37.54
CA GLN A 567 -50.20 11.75 -38.59
C GLN A 567 -49.33 10.63 -38.03
N LEU A 568 -48.66 10.82 -36.90
CA LEU A 568 -47.82 9.79 -36.25
C LEU A 568 -48.60 8.88 -35.31
N GLU A 569 -49.66 9.39 -34.68
CA GLU A 569 -50.49 8.64 -33.74
C GLU A 569 -51.25 7.50 -34.43
N ASP A 570 -51.74 7.74 -35.65
CA ASP A 570 -52.47 6.75 -36.45
C ASP A 570 -51.63 5.49 -36.77
N TYR A 571 -50.29 5.62 -36.80
CA TYR A 571 -49.39 4.50 -37.15
C TYR A 571 -49.07 3.57 -35.98
N ILE A 572 -49.18 4.04 -34.74
CA ILE A 572 -48.79 3.26 -33.57
C ILE A 572 -49.59 1.93 -33.49
N PRO A 573 -50.92 1.93 -33.63
CA PRO A 573 -51.71 0.69 -33.58
C PRO A 573 -51.38 -0.29 -34.71
N GLU A 574 -51.11 0.20 -35.93
CA GLU A 574 -50.77 -0.66 -37.09
C GLU A 574 -49.46 -1.42 -36.85
N VAL A 575 -48.46 -0.74 -36.29
CA VAL A 575 -47.16 -1.34 -35.93
C VAL A 575 -47.33 -2.35 -34.79
N GLU A 576 -48.12 -2.04 -33.78
CA GLU A 576 -48.40 -2.94 -32.66
C GLU A 576 -49.12 -4.21 -33.11
N GLU A 577 -50.10 -4.09 -34.02
CA GLU A 577 -50.81 -5.23 -34.58
C GLU A 577 -49.89 -6.11 -35.44
N PHE A 578 -49.10 -5.51 -36.33
CA PHE A 578 -48.09 -6.22 -37.13
C PHE A 578 -47.14 -7.02 -36.23
N TYR A 579 -46.61 -6.38 -35.19
CA TYR A 579 -45.65 -7.02 -34.30
C TYR A 579 -46.30 -8.13 -33.47
N LYS A 580 -47.51 -7.90 -32.94
CA LYS A 580 -48.27 -8.88 -32.16
C LYS A 580 -48.62 -10.13 -32.98
N LYS A 581 -48.91 -9.97 -34.28
CA LYS A 581 -49.19 -11.08 -35.19
C LYS A 581 -47.97 -12.00 -35.39
N LYS A 582 -46.76 -11.45 -35.41
CA LYS A 582 -45.51 -12.21 -35.57
C LYS A 582 -44.93 -12.76 -34.27
N HIS A 583 -45.11 -12.03 -33.17
CA HIS A 583 -44.47 -12.35 -31.90
C HIS A 583 -45.50 -12.42 -30.79
N SER A 584 -45.89 -13.64 -30.42
CA SER A 584 -46.72 -13.88 -29.25
C SER A 584 -45.92 -13.71 -27.94
N GLY A 585 -46.56 -13.16 -26.91
CA GLY A 585 -45.97 -13.01 -25.57
C GLY A 585 -44.98 -11.84 -25.40
N ARG A 586 -44.80 -10.98 -26.42
CA ARG A 586 -44.00 -9.74 -26.31
C ARG A 586 -44.91 -8.51 -26.25
N LYS A 587 -44.42 -7.45 -25.59
CA LYS A 587 -45.10 -6.15 -25.50
C LYS A 587 -44.15 -5.05 -25.98
N LEU A 588 -44.64 -4.15 -26.82
CA LEU A 588 -43.89 -2.98 -27.26
C LEU A 588 -44.00 -1.85 -26.23
N GLN A 589 -42.93 -1.07 -26.11
CA GLN A 589 -42.88 0.16 -25.34
C GLN A 589 -42.24 1.23 -26.21
N TRP A 590 -42.96 2.33 -26.42
CA TRP A 590 -42.52 3.41 -27.29
C TRP A 590 -41.61 4.40 -26.55
N HIS A 591 -40.43 4.68 -27.13
CA HIS A 591 -39.44 5.62 -26.60
C HIS A 591 -39.32 6.86 -27.49
N HIS A 592 -40.34 7.72 -27.49
CA HIS A 592 -40.42 8.89 -28.38
C HIS A 592 -39.26 9.90 -28.22
N HIS A 593 -38.62 9.97 -27.05
CA HIS A 593 -37.43 10.83 -26.82
C HIS A 593 -36.21 10.41 -27.66
N MET A 594 -36.15 9.14 -28.10
CA MET A 594 -35.10 8.63 -28.98
C MET A 594 -35.48 8.69 -30.46
N SER A 595 -36.75 8.99 -30.76
CA SER A 595 -37.28 9.07 -32.12
C SER A 595 -36.99 10.42 -32.76
N ASN A 596 -36.92 10.41 -34.09
CA ASN A 596 -36.69 11.60 -34.91
C ASN A 596 -37.43 11.48 -36.24
N GLY A 597 -37.50 12.59 -36.97
CA GLY A 597 -38.02 12.60 -38.33
C GLY A 597 -37.70 13.90 -39.06
N THR A 598 -37.95 13.88 -40.36
CA THR A 598 -37.85 15.07 -41.22
C THR A 598 -39.23 15.68 -41.38
N ILE A 599 -39.37 16.98 -41.13
CA ILE A 599 -40.58 17.74 -41.44
C ILE A 599 -40.28 18.86 -42.43
N THR A 600 -41.26 19.22 -43.23
CA THR A 600 -41.19 20.41 -44.10
C THR A 600 -41.74 21.61 -43.34
N PHE A 601 -40.86 22.49 -42.90
CA PHE A 601 -41.19 23.75 -42.24
C PHE A 601 -41.48 24.83 -43.28
N ALA A 602 -42.70 25.36 -43.26
CA ALA A 602 -43.16 26.40 -44.18
C ALA A 602 -43.37 27.72 -43.45
N ASN A 603 -42.86 28.80 -44.02
CA ASN A 603 -43.09 30.18 -43.56
C ASN A 603 -43.31 31.14 -44.73
N LYS A 604 -43.38 32.44 -44.48
CA LYS A 604 -43.54 33.47 -45.52
C LYS A 604 -42.38 33.53 -46.54
N VAL A 605 -41.18 33.09 -46.16
CA VAL A 605 -39.98 33.14 -47.02
C VAL A 605 -39.88 31.91 -47.92
N GLY A 606 -40.28 30.74 -47.44
CA GLY A 606 -40.20 29.50 -48.22
C GLY A 606 -40.51 28.24 -47.44
N ARG A 607 -40.17 27.10 -48.05
CA ARG A 607 -40.29 25.77 -47.45
C ARG A 607 -38.90 25.17 -47.25
N PHE A 608 -38.68 24.61 -46.08
CA PHE A 608 -37.39 24.09 -45.64
C PHE A 608 -37.56 22.72 -44.99
N ASP A 609 -36.80 21.73 -45.43
CA ASP A 609 -36.81 20.42 -44.76
C ASP A 609 -35.86 20.43 -43.57
N ILE A 610 -36.39 20.05 -42.40
CA ILE A 610 -35.65 20.04 -41.15
C ILE A 610 -35.74 18.67 -40.46
N ASP A 611 -34.60 18.11 -40.04
CA ASP A 611 -34.57 16.96 -39.15
C ASP A 611 -34.70 17.44 -37.71
N VAL A 612 -35.72 16.92 -37.05
CA VAL A 612 -36.10 17.27 -35.68
C VAL A 612 -36.32 16.00 -34.85
N THR A 613 -36.16 16.13 -33.54
CA THR A 613 -36.60 15.08 -32.62
C THR A 613 -38.13 15.03 -32.57
N THR A 614 -38.70 13.91 -32.14
CA THR A 614 -40.16 13.81 -31.99
C THR A 614 -40.72 14.83 -30.99
N PHE A 615 -39.95 15.22 -29.96
CA PHE A 615 -40.34 16.29 -29.04
C PHE A 615 -40.36 17.66 -29.71
N GLN A 616 -39.36 17.98 -30.52
CA GLN A 616 -39.35 19.20 -31.32
C GLN A 616 -40.53 19.21 -32.31
N MET A 617 -40.84 18.06 -32.91
CA MET A 617 -41.97 17.89 -33.81
C MET A 617 -43.31 18.15 -33.12
N ALA A 618 -43.53 17.59 -31.93
CA ALA A 618 -44.71 17.82 -31.11
C ALA A 618 -44.88 19.31 -30.75
N VAL A 619 -43.78 19.98 -30.37
CA VAL A 619 -43.78 21.42 -30.09
C VAL A 619 -44.15 22.23 -31.34
N LEU A 620 -43.51 21.97 -32.47
CA LEU A 620 -43.77 22.70 -33.73
C LEU A 620 -45.19 22.48 -34.25
N PHE A 621 -45.77 21.30 -34.02
CA PHE A 621 -47.14 20.97 -34.40
C PHE A 621 -48.18 21.90 -33.75
N ALA A 622 -47.88 22.49 -32.59
CA ALA A 622 -48.76 23.45 -31.92
C ALA A 622 -49.11 24.66 -32.80
N TRP A 623 -48.30 24.99 -33.81
CA TRP A 623 -48.51 26.12 -34.73
C TRP A 623 -49.08 25.74 -36.10
N ASN A 624 -49.32 24.45 -36.40
CA ASN A 624 -49.77 24.04 -37.74
C ASN A 624 -51.09 24.69 -38.18
N GLN A 625 -52.05 24.85 -37.27
CA GLN A 625 -53.33 25.52 -37.54
C GLN A 625 -53.32 27.02 -37.21
N ARG A 626 -52.23 27.53 -36.63
CA ARG A 626 -52.10 28.91 -36.10
C ARG A 626 -50.70 29.49 -36.30
N PRO A 627 -50.21 29.63 -37.55
CA PRO A 627 -48.82 29.96 -37.85
C PRO A 627 -48.35 31.35 -37.39
N ASN A 628 -49.28 32.28 -37.10
CA ASN A 628 -48.97 33.66 -36.70
C ASN A 628 -49.20 33.94 -35.20
N GLU A 629 -49.66 32.95 -34.42
CA GLU A 629 -49.99 33.16 -33.00
C GLU A 629 -48.77 33.04 -32.07
N LYS A 630 -48.79 33.83 -31.00
CA LYS A 630 -47.87 33.71 -29.86
C LYS A 630 -48.49 32.77 -28.81
N ILE A 631 -47.81 31.68 -28.48
CA ILE A 631 -48.27 30.69 -27.49
C ILE A 631 -47.39 30.78 -26.25
N SER A 632 -48.00 30.80 -25.06
CA SER A 632 -47.25 30.81 -23.78
C SER A 632 -46.61 29.46 -23.47
N TYR A 633 -45.57 29.47 -22.64
CA TYR A 633 -44.92 28.27 -22.13
C TYR A 633 -45.93 27.29 -21.49
N GLU A 634 -46.83 27.81 -20.65
CA GLU A 634 -47.87 26.99 -20.01
C GLU A 634 -48.79 26.30 -21.02
N ASN A 635 -49.24 27.03 -22.05
CA ASN A 635 -50.10 26.46 -23.09
C ASN A 635 -49.36 25.42 -23.94
N LEU A 636 -48.08 25.61 -24.22
CA LEU A 636 -47.25 24.61 -24.90
C LEU A 636 -47.05 23.37 -24.03
N ARG A 637 -46.93 23.52 -22.71
CA ARG A 637 -46.83 22.41 -21.77
C ARG A 637 -48.10 21.57 -21.74
N LEU A 638 -49.26 22.23 -21.72
CA LEU A 638 -50.56 21.55 -21.79
C LEU A 638 -50.77 20.87 -23.14
N ALA A 639 -50.43 21.54 -24.25
CA ALA A 639 -50.65 21.00 -25.60
C ALA A 639 -49.74 19.82 -25.94
N THR A 640 -48.49 19.84 -25.46
CA THR A 640 -47.51 18.78 -25.78
C THR A 640 -47.44 17.68 -24.73
N GLU A 641 -48.00 17.91 -23.54
CA GLU A 641 -47.89 17.03 -22.36
C GLU A 641 -46.45 16.66 -21.95
N LEU A 642 -45.47 17.44 -22.42
CA LEU A 642 -44.07 17.21 -22.10
C LEU A 642 -43.76 17.63 -20.65
N PRO A 643 -42.94 16.85 -19.93
CA PRO A 643 -42.42 17.27 -18.64
C PRO A 643 -41.65 18.59 -18.73
N ASP A 644 -41.77 19.43 -17.70
CA ASP A 644 -41.12 20.75 -17.62
C ASP A 644 -39.64 20.77 -18.04
N PRO A 645 -38.75 19.88 -17.52
CA PRO A 645 -37.33 19.91 -17.92
C PRO A 645 -37.13 19.59 -19.41
N GLU A 646 -37.94 18.68 -19.96
CA GLU A 646 -37.83 18.26 -21.37
C GLU A 646 -38.41 19.32 -22.31
N LEU A 647 -39.52 19.96 -21.94
CA LEU A 647 -40.11 21.05 -22.71
C LEU A 647 -39.16 22.26 -22.79
N ARG A 648 -38.57 22.69 -21.66
CA ARG A 648 -37.58 23.79 -21.63
C ARG A 648 -36.42 23.51 -22.57
N ARG A 649 -35.86 22.32 -22.49
CA ARG A 649 -34.72 21.90 -23.34
C ARG A 649 -35.10 21.84 -24.82
N THR A 650 -36.30 21.33 -25.11
CA THR A 650 -36.84 21.25 -26.48
C THR A 650 -37.06 22.65 -27.05
N LEU A 651 -37.70 23.56 -26.31
CA LEU A 651 -37.90 24.94 -26.74
C LEU A 651 -36.58 25.69 -26.93
N TRP A 652 -35.64 25.54 -25.99
CA TRP A 652 -34.30 26.12 -26.10
C TRP A 652 -33.59 25.69 -27.38
N SER A 653 -33.71 24.40 -27.75
CA SER A 653 -33.12 23.89 -28.99
C SER A 653 -33.71 24.47 -30.27
N LEU A 654 -34.91 25.04 -30.22
CA LEU A 654 -35.62 25.65 -31.35
C LEU A 654 -35.47 27.18 -31.40
N CYS A 655 -35.28 27.84 -30.26
CA CYS A 655 -35.14 29.30 -30.17
C CYS A 655 -33.69 29.79 -29.98
N ALA A 656 -32.75 28.91 -29.64
CA ALA A 656 -31.36 29.26 -29.37
C ALA A 656 -30.37 28.20 -29.92
N PHE A 657 -30.57 27.77 -31.17
CA PHE A 657 -29.68 26.83 -31.83
C PHE A 657 -28.36 27.52 -32.25
N PRO A 658 -27.19 27.07 -31.76
CA PRO A 658 -25.93 27.82 -31.90
C PRO A 658 -25.45 28.04 -33.34
N LYS A 659 -25.78 27.13 -34.27
CA LYS A 659 -25.31 27.22 -35.67
C LYS A 659 -26.24 28.01 -36.59
N LEU A 660 -27.38 28.48 -36.09
CA LEU A 660 -28.36 29.21 -36.89
C LEU A 660 -28.31 30.71 -36.56
N LYS A 661 -28.16 31.55 -37.58
CA LYS A 661 -28.24 33.01 -37.44
C LYS A 661 -29.67 33.48 -37.18
N ARG A 662 -30.65 32.81 -37.80
CA ARG A 662 -32.09 33.03 -37.59
C ARG A 662 -32.67 31.78 -36.97
N GLN A 663 -33.32 31.94 -35.82
CA GLN A 663 -33.87 30.83 -35.04
C GLN A 663 -35.24 30.43 -35.59
N LEU A 664 -35.69 29.19 -35.35
CA LEU A 664 -36.99 28.72 -35.83
C LEU A 664 -38.14 29.34 -35.03
N LEU A 665 -37.95 29.40 -33.71
CA LEU A 665 -38.87 30.05 -32.80
C LEU A 665 -38.25 31.35 -32.27
N LEU A 666 -39.09 32.36 -32.10
CA LEU A 666 -38.78 33.58 -31.38
C LEU A 666 -39.41 33.52 -29.99
N VAL A 667 -38.81 34.22 -29.03
CA VAL A 667 -39.17 34.16 -27.61
C VAL A 667 -39.23 35.57 -27.00
N GLU A 668 -40.22 35.80 -26.13
CA GLU A 668 -40.41 37.05 -25.38
C GLU A 668 -40.91 36.74 -23.95
N PRO A 669 -40.25 37.25 -22.89
CA PRO A 669 -39.01 38.03 -22.87
C PRO A 669 -37.78 37.21 -23.31
N HIS A 670 -36.67 37.88 -23.62
CA HIS A 670 -35.43 37.21 -24.02
C HIS A 670 -34.86 36.37 -22.86
N ALA A 671 -34.51 35.11 -23.14
CA ALA A 671 -33.96 34.16 -22.17
C ALA A 671 -32.49 33.85 -22.50
N ALA A 672 -31.62 33.82 -21.50
CA ALA A 672 -30.21 33.45 -21.66
C ALA A 672 -29.98 31.94 -21.45
N THR A 673 -30.88 31.29 -20.71
CA THR A 673 -30.85 29.86 -20.40
C THR A 673 -32.25 29.25 -20.46
N PRO A 674 -32.38 27.91 -20.63
CA PRO A 674 -33.68 27.23 -20.61
C PRO A 674 -34.45 27.39 -19.28
N LYS A 675 -33.75 27.74 -18.19
CA LYS A 675 -34.36 27.92 -16.86
C LYS A 675 -35.06 29.27 -16.73
N ASP A 676 -34.76 30.22 -17.61
CA ASP A 676 -35.33 31.57 -17.57
C ASP A 676 -36.74 31.62 -18.15
N PHE A 677 -37.22 30.54 -18.79
CA PHE A 677 -38.59 30.48 -19.30
C PHE A 677 -39.60 30.48 -18.13
N ALA A 678 -40.39 31.53 -18.02
CA ALA A 678 -41.51 31.62 -17.09
C ALA A 678 -42.80 31.11 -17.76
N ASN A 679 -43.85 30.86 -16.97
CA ASN A 679 -45.13 30.33 -17.48
C ASN A 679 -45.77 31.23 -18.55
N ASP A 680 -45.57 32.54 -18.43
CA ASP A 680 -46.06 33.59 -19.34
C ASP A 680 -45.12 33.88 -20.52
N THR A 681 -43.93 33.27 -20.58
CA THR A 681 -42.99 33.43 -21.70
C THR A 681 -43.64 32.96 -22.99
N ARG A 682 -43.64 33.81 -24.01
CA ARG A 682 -44.35 33.60 -25.28
C ARG A 682 -43.39 33.18 -26.38
N PHE A 683 -43.80 32.18 -27.15
CA PHE A 683 -43.09 31.64 -28.29
C PHE A 683 -43.92 31.76 -29.57
N TRP A 684 -43.28 32.00 -30.71
CA TRP A 684 -43.94 32.01 -32.01
C TRP A 684 -42.99 31.61 -33.15
N VAL A 685 -43.57 31.16 -34.26
CA VAL A 685 -42.85 30.79 -35.47
C VAL A 685 -42.19 32.01 -36.10
N ASN A 686 -40.89 31.90 -36.39
CA ASN A 686 -40.15 32.95 -37.08
C ASN A 686 -40.52 32.99 -38.57
N GLN A 687 -41.38 33.92 -38.94
CA GLN A 687 -41.84 34.10 -40.32
C GLN A 687 -40.75 34.62 -41.27
N GLU A 688 -39.65 35.15 -40.73
CA GLU A 688 -38.48 35.62 -41.48
C GLU A 688 -37.33 34.61 -41.51
N PHE A 689 -37.55 33.42 -40.95
CA PHE A 689 -36.56 32.35 -40.99
C PHE A 689 -36.19 32.02 -42.44
N ALA A 690 -34.90 32.06 -42.75
CA ALA A 690 -34.38 31.83 -44.07
C ALA A 690 -32.99 31.19 -43.96
N ILE A 691 -32.69 30.28 -44.88
CA ILE A 691 -31.40 29.60 -44.95
C ILE A 691 -30.64 30.14 -46.16
N VAL A 692 -29.35 30.43 -45.98
CA VAL A 692 -28.48 30.96 -47.04
C VAL A 692 -28.13 29.89 -48.09
N LEU A 693 -28.26 28.61 -47.76
CA LEU A 693 -28.01 27.46 -48.65
C LEU A 693 -29.30 26.65 -48.84
N ARG A 694 -29.65 26.33 -50.09
CA ARG A 694 -30.73 25.37 -50.41
C ARG A 694 -30.32 23.98 -49.88
N GLY A 695 -31.05 23.46 -48.89
CA GLY A 695 -30.80 22.12 -48.36
C GLY A 695 -31.55 21.80 -47.07
N LYS A 696 -31.47 20.53 -46.67
CA LYS A 696 -32.06 19.95 -45.45
C LYS A 696 -31.24 20.33 -44.21
N ILE A 697 -31.87 20.85 -43.14
CA ILE A 697 -31.18 21.23 -41.89
C ILE A 697 -31.31 20.12 -40.86
N ASN A 698 -30.21 19.73 -40.22
CA ASN A 698 -30.26 18.85 -39.06
C ASN A 698 -30.23 19.64 -37.75
N LEU A 699 -31.37 19.71 -37.04
CA LEU A 699 -31.51 20.35 -35.72
C LEU A 699 -31.26 19.38 -34.56
N ILE A 700 -31.13 18.09 -34.83
CA ILE A 700 -30.86 17.05 -33.82
C ILE A 700 -29.40 17.11 -33.37
N GLY A 701 -28.45 17.22 -34.31
CA GLY A 701 -27.02 17.45 -34.08
C GLY A 701 -26.44 16.84 -32.79
N ARG A 702 -26.06 17.70 -31.83
CA ARG A 702 -25.48 17.34 -30.52
C ARG A 702 -26.52 17.27 -29.38
N LEU A 703 -27.82 17.41 -29.65
CA LEU A 703 -28.87 17.42 -28.63
C LEU A 703 -28.91 16.08 -27.90
N GLN A 704 -28.64 16.02 -26.60
CA GLN A 704 -28.72 14.77 -25.83
C GLN A 704 -30.11 14.13 -26.00
N LEU A 705 -30.21 12.85 -26.35
CA LEU A 705 -31.52 12.20 -26.52
C LEU A 705 -32.05 11.64 -25.19
N SER A 706 -31.14 11.24 -24.29
CA SER A 706 -31.48 10.83 -22.93
C SER A 706 -32.12 11.99 -22.16
N THR A 707 -33.12 11.66 -21.34
CA THR A 707 -33.73 12.62 -20.42
C THR A 707 -32.76 12.98 -19.29
N GLU A 708 -32.96 14.16 -18.68
CA GLU A 708 -32.11 14.60 -17.55
C GLU A 708 -32.16 13.58 -16.39
N ARG A 709 -33.37 13.09 -16.09
CA ARG A 709 -33.62 12.06 -15.08
C ARG A 709 -32.93 10.73 -15.39
N SER A 710 -32.98 10.26 -16.63
CA SER A 710 -32.29 9.02 -17.04
C SER A 710 -30.78 9.12 -16.83
N ARG A 711 -30.19 10.30 -17.01
CA ARG A 711 -28.76 10.53 -16.76
C ARG A 711 -28.42 10.44 -15.27
N GLU A 712 -29.29 10.94 -14.40
CA GLU A 712 -29.12 10.83 -12.94
C GLU A 712 -29.29 9.37 -12.48
N GLU A 713 -30.32 8.68 -12.97
CA GLU A 713 -30.56 7.27 -12.69
C GLU A 713 -29.37 6.41 -13.12
N ASP A 714 -28.81 6.66 -14.31
CA ASP A 714 -27.61 5.94 -14.76
C ASP A 714 -26.39 6.18 -13.85
N ASN A 715 -26.22 7.39 -13.26
CA ASN A 715 -25.18 7.66 -12.26
C ASN A 715 -25.38 6.77 -11.02
N HIS A 716 -26.61 6.72 -10.52
CA HIS A 716 -26.97 5.91 -9.37
C HIS A 716 -26.82 4.41 -9.64
N CYS A 717 -27.17 3.97 -10.86
CA CYS A 717 -27.02 2.59 -11.28
C CYS A 717 -25.57 2.12 -11.29
N ILE A 718 -24.58 2.97 -11.63
CA ILE A 718 -23.16 2.61 -11.50
C ILE A 718 -22.85 2.27 -10.05
N VAL A 719 -23.18 3.16 -9.12
CA VAL A 719 -22.84 2.98 -7.69
C VAL A 719 -23.52 1.72 -7.13
N GLN A 720 -24.79 1.51 -7.47
CA GLN A 720 -25.53 0.30 -7.08
C GLN A 720 -24.90 -0.97 -7.68
N LEU A 721 -24.52 -0.94 -8.96
CA LEU A 721 -23.87 -2.07 -9.60
C LEU A 721 -22.52 -2.39 -8.94
N ARG A 722 -21.73 -1.36 -8.57
CA ARG A 722 -20.48 -1.56 -7.81
C ARG A 722 -20.73 -2.26 -6.48
N ILE A 723 -21.77 -1.86 -5.74
CA ILE A 723 -22.18 -2.52 -4.50
C ILE A 723 -22.49 -3.99 -4.74
N LEU A 724 -23.35 -4.30 -5.72
CA LEU A 724 -23.73 -5.67 -6.05
C LEU A 724 -22.54 -6.52 -6.51
N ARG A 725 -21.63 -5.96 -7.31
CA ARG A 725 -20.41 -6.65 -7.75
C ARG A 725 -19.45 -6.93 -6.61
N VAL A 726 -19.30 -6.00 -5.65
CA VAL A 726 -18.52 -6.23 -4.43
C VAL A 726 -19.13 -7.37 -3.61
N GLN A 727 -20.44 -7.35 -3.39
CA GLN A 727 -21.14 -8.41 -2.65
C GLN A 727 -20.96 -9.77 -3.34
N GLU A 728 -21.23 -9.84 -4.65
CA GLU A 728 -21.07 -11.05 -5.47
C GLU A 728 -19.63 -11.60 -5.41
N ALA A 729 -18.62 -10.72 -5.55
CA ALA A 729 -17.23 -11.11 -5.50
C ALA A 729 -16.81 -11.62 -4.11
N ILE A 730 -17.23 -10.96 -3.03
CA ILE A 730 -16.98 -11.43 -1.65
C ILE A 730 -17.60 -12.82 -1.43
N ILE A 731 -18.87 -13.01 -1.84
CA ILE A 731 -19.57 -14.30 -1.72
C ILE A 731 -18.86 -15.38 -2.54
N THR A 732 -18.42 -15.07 -3.76
CA THR A 732 -17.70 -16.02 -4.62
C THR A 732 -16.37 -16.47 -4.00
N ILE A 733 -15.58 -15.51 -3.47
CA ILE A 733 -14.33 -15.82 -2.76
C ILE A 733 -14.60 -16.71 -1.55
N LEU A 734 -15.60 -16.39 -0.73
CA LEU A 734 -15.91 -17.13 0.51
C LEU A 734 -16.58 -18.49 0.25
N LYS A 735 -17.25 -18.64 -0.90
CA LYS A 735 -17.73 -19.96 -1.35
C LYS A 735 -16.56 -20.89 -1.64
N MET A 736 -15.49 -20.37 -2.28
CA MET A 736 -14.26 -21.11 -2.59
C MET A 736 -13.38 -21.33 -1.34
N ARG A 737 -13.25 -20.32 -0.47
CA ARG A 737 -12.41 -20.34 0.74
C ARG A 737 -13.26 -20.02 1.97
N LYS A 738 -13.60 -21.04 2.74
CA LYS A 738 -14.50 -20.90 3.91
C LYS A 738 -13.98 -19.97 5.00
N MET A 739 -12.66 -19.77 5.08
CA MET A 739 -12.00 -18.85 6.01
C MET A 739 -10.97 -18.01 5.26
N ILE A 740 -10.93 -16.71 5.56
CA ILE A 740 -9.98 -15.76 4.95
C ILE A 740 -9.78 -14.56 5.87
N THR A 741 -8.56 -14.02 5.91
CA THR A 741 -8.28 -12.76 6.62
C THR A 741 -8.80 -11.56 5.84
N ASN A 742 -9.11 -10.46 6.52
CA ASN A 742 -9.61 -9.25 5.86
C ASN A 742 -8.61 -8.70 4.80
N ALA A 743 -7.31 -8.78 5.06
CA ALA A 743 -6.28 -8.32 4.12
C ALA A 743 -6.22 -9.19 2.84
N GLN A 744 -6.31 -10.51 2.99
CA GLN A 744 -6.36 -11.44 1.85
C GLN A 744 -7.66 -11.28 1.06
N LEU A 745 -8.80 -11.05 1.75
CA LEU A 745 -10.09 -10.79 1.10
C LEU A 745 -10.02 -9.52 0.26
N GLN A 746 -9.48 -8.42 0.80
CA GLN A 746 -9.31 -7.17 0.06
C GLN A 746 -8.43 -7.36 -1.18
N THR A 747 -7.33 -8.10 -1.05
CA THR A 747 -6.40 -8.36 -2.16
C THR A 747 -7.08 -9.13 -3.30
N GLN A 748 -7.77 -10.22 -2.98
CA GLN A 748 -8.50 -11.01 -3.98
C GLN A 748 -9.68 -10.24 -4.59
N LEU A 749 -10.39 -9.47 -3.79
CA LEU A 749 -11.51 -8.64 -4.24
C LEU A 749 -11.05 -7.61 -5.27
N VAL A 750 -9.93 -6.92 -4.99
CA VAL A 750 -9.33 -5.98 -5.95
C VAL A 750 -8.93 -6.71 -7.23
N ASP A 751 -8.37 -7.92 -7.14
CA ASP A 751 -7.91 -8.65 -8.32
C ASP A 751 -9.04 -9.08 -9.26
N ILE A 752 -10.21 -9.43 -8.70
CA ILE A 752 -11.44 -9.73 -9.46
C ILE A 752 -12.05 -8.47 -10.07
N LEU A 753 -12.06 -7.34 -9.34
CA LEU A 753 -12.80 -6.15 -9.73
C LEU A 753 -11.97 -5.11 -10.51
N LYS A 754 -10.63 -5.20 -10.52
CA LYS A 754 -9.71 -4.19 -11.12
C LYS A 754 -9.98 -3.84 -12.58
N ASN A 755 -10.60 -4.75 -13.34
CA ASN A 755 -10.96 -4.51 -14.74
C ASN A 755 -12.28 -3.75 -14.91
N MET A 756 -13.04 -3.53 -13.84
CA MET A 756 -14.27 -2.74 -13.80
C MET A 756 -14.06 -1.41 -13.05
N PHE A 757 -13.67 -1.51 -11.79
CA PHE A 757 -13.45 -0.38 -10.89
C PHE A 757 -12.59 -0.82 -9.69
N LEU A 758 -12.03 0.15 -8.97
CA LEU A 758 -11.31 -0.13 -7.73
C LEU A 758 -12.22 0.11 -6.52
N PRO A 759 -12.64 -0.92 -5.76
CA PRO A 759 -13.53 -0.73 -4.62
C PRO A 759 -12.83 0.03 -3.49
N SER A 760 -13.50 1.05 -2.93
CA SER A 760 -12.95 1.80 -1.80
C SER A 760 -12.97 0.96 -0.51
N LYS A 761 -11.99 1.17 0.39
CA LYS A 761 -11.94 0.47 1.69
C LYS A 761 -13.23 0.64 2.50
N LYS A 762 -13.86 1.81 2.40
CA LYS A 762 -15.15 2.11 3.04
C LYS A 762 -16.27 1.24 2.48
N MET A 763 -16.40 1.18 1.16
CA MET A 763 -17.40 0.34 0.49
C MET A 763 -17.22 -1.13 0.86
N ILE A 764 -15.98 -1.65 0.85
CA ILE A 764 -15.70 -3.04 1.25
C ILE A 764 -16.15 -3.30 2.68
N LYS A 765 -15.84 -2.40 3.62
CA LYS A 765 -16.26 -2.54 5.02
C LYS A 765 -17.79 -2.55 5.15
N GLU A 766 -18.48 -1.61 4.51
CA GLU A 766 -19.94 -1.53 4.53
C GLU A 766 -20.58 -2.80 3.96
N GLN A 767 -20.03 -3.36 2.88
CA GLN A 767 -20.55 -4.59 2.29
C GLN A 767 -20.26 -5.82 3.14
N ILE A 768 -19.12 -5.89 3.84
CA ILE A 768 -18.84 -6.97 4.80
C ILE A 768 -19.85 -6.93 5.94
N GLU A 769 -20.11 -5.76 6.53
CA GLU A 769 -21.10 -5.64 7.61
C GLU A 769 -22.50 -6.03 7.12
N TRP A 770 -22.90 -5.57 5.93
CA TRP A 770 -24.18 -5.96 5.34
C TRP A 770 -24.28 -7.48 5.13
N LEU A 771 -23.23 -8.12 4.62
CA LEU A 771 -23.20 -9.58 4.42
C LEU A 771 -23.26 -10.37 5.75
N ILE A 772 -22.72 -9.81 6.84
CA ILE A 772 -22.84 -10.38 8.19
C ILE A 772 -24.29 -10.25 8.68
N GLU A 773 -24.89 -9.07 8.56
CA GLU A 773 -26.29 -8.82 8.95
C GLU A 773 -27.26 -9.74 8.19
N GLN A 774 -27.00 -9.98 6.90
CA GLN A 774 -27.78 -10.89 6.06
C GLN A 774 -27.42 -12.38 6.23
N LYS A 775 -26.54 -12.71 7.18
CA LYS A 775 -26.12 -14.08 7.51
C LYS A 775 -25.45 -14.85 6.36
N TYR A 776 -24.86 -14.16 5.39
CA TYR A 776 -24.04 -14.81 4.35
C TYR A 776 -22.66 -15.20 4.88
N ILE A 777 -22.10 -14.41 5.81
CA ILE A 777 -20.75 -14.58 6.35
C ILE A 777 -20.77 -14.30 7.86
N LYS A 778 -19.80 -14.82 8.61
CA LYS A 778 -19.62 -14.50 10.03
C LYS A 778 -18.16 -14.17 10.33
N ARG A 779 -17.92 -13.37 11.36
CA ARG A 779 -16.58 -13.21 11.94
C ARG A 779 -16.21 -14.51 12.65
N HIS A 780 -14.93 -14.87 12.63
CA HIS A 780 -14.45 -16.07 13.31
C HIS A 780 -14.60 -15.91 14.84
N GLU A 781 -14.83 -17.01 15.55
CA GLU A 781 -15.05 -16.99 17.01
C GLU A 781 -13.80 -16.54 17.77
N ASP A 782 -12.61 -16.85 17.25
CA ASP A 782 -11.31 -16.41 17.76
C ASP A 782 -10.94 -14.94 17.41
N ASP A 783 -11.84 -14.16 16.80
CA ASP A 783 -11.60 -12.74 16.58
C ASP A 783 -11.55 -12.02 17.94
N ILE A 784 -10.42 -11.39 18.23
CA ILE A 784 -10.16 -10.66 19.49
C ILE A 784 -11.24 -9.62 19.79
N ASN A 785 -11.90 -9.08 18.75
CA ASN A 785 -12.99 -8.12 18.90
C ASN A 785 -14.28 -8.77 19.45
N THR A 786 -14.53 -10.03 19.14
CA THR A 786 -15.67 -10.81 19.66
C THR A 786 -15.44 -11.13 21.14
N ILE A 787 -14.23 -11.56 21.49
CA ILE A 787 -13.87 -11.91 22.88
C ILE A 787 -13.82 -10.65 23.76
N SER A 788 -13.22 -9.55 23.28
CA SER A 788 -13.16 -8.28 24.02
C SER A 788 -14.53 -7.66 24.27
N SER A 789 -15.56 -7.99 23.48
CA SER A 789 -16.92 -7.44 23.63
C SER A 789 -17.68 -7.99 24.84
N GLN A 790 -17.22 -9.09 25.44
CA GLN A 790 -17.81 -9.69 26.64
C GLN A 790 -17.42 -8.95 27.93
N TRP A 791 -16.44 -8.06 27.85
CA TRP A 791 -15.91 -7.30 28.97
C TRP A 791 -16.41 -5.85 28.94
N PRO A 792 -16.68 -5.21 30.10
CA PRO A 792 -17.18 -3.84 30.13
C PRO A 792 -16.28 -2.82 29.43
N ASN A 793 -14.96 -3.07 29.43
CA ASN A 793 -13.99 -2.32 28.65
C ASN A 793 -12.71 -3.14 28.41
N THR A 794 -11.88 -2.64 27.49
CA THR A 794 -10.60 -3.28 27.13
C THR A 794 -9.63 -3.37 28.31
N TYR A 795 -9.68 -2.43 29.26
CA TYR A 795 -8.82 -2.47 30.44
C TYR A 795 -9.06 -3.74 31.27
N LEU A 796 -10.32 -4.01 31.64
CA LEU A 796 -10.69 -5.21 32.41
C LEU A 796 -10.33 -6.49 31.66
N PHE A 797 -10.59 -6.53 30.34
CA PHE A 797 -10.22 -7.67 29.50
C PHE A 797 -8.72 -7.97 29.56
N THR A 798 -7.87 -6.95 29.37
CA THR A 798 -6.42 -7.13 29.40
C THR A 798 -5.90 -7.55 30.77
N LYS A 799 -6.49 -7.05 31.87
CA LYS A 799 -6.11 -7.44 33.23
C LYS A 799 -6.51 -8.88 33.52
N ALA A 800 -7.72 -9.28 33.16
CA ALA A 800 -8.17 -10.66 33.34
C ALA A 800 -7.31 -11.68 32.56
N ILE A 801 -6.90 -11.35 31.32
CA ILE A 801 -5.96 -12.18 30.56
C ILE A 801 -4.61 -12.26 31.28
N ALA A 802 -4.07 -11.13 31.72
CA ALA A 802 -2.78 -11.11 32.41
C ALA A 802 -2.82 -11.96 33.69
N GLU A 803 -3.86 -11.85 34.50
CA GLU A 803 -4.02 -12.68 35.70
C GLU A 803 -4.18 -14.17 35.36
N GLY A 804 -4.91 -14.51 34.29
CA GLY A 804 -5.01 -15.89 33.81
C GLY A 804 -3.67 -16.46 33.33
N LEU A 805 -2.87 -15.64 32.65
CA LEU A 805 -1.52 -16.00 32.23
C LEU A 805 -0.62 -16.26 33.44
N PHE A 806 -0.59 -15.33 34.41
CA PHE A 806 0.20 -15.52 35.62
C PHE A 806 -0.25 -16.74 36.41
N LYS A 807 -1.56 -17.01 36.51
CA LYS A 807 -2.05 -18.23 37.17
C LYS A 807 -1.53 -19.52 36.52
N ASN A 808 -1.41 -19.56 35.20
CA ASN A 808 -0.97 -20.76 34.47
C ASN A 808 0.56 -20.91 34.42
N GLU A 809 1.30 -19.79 34.35
CA GLU A 809 2.74 -19.79 34.09
C GLU A 809 3.61 -19.52 35.35
N SER A 810 3.02 -19.08 36.47
CA SER A 810 3.78 -18.60 37.64
C SER A 810 4.56 -19.66 38.42
N ARG A 811 4.27 -20.96 38.25
CA ARG A 811 4.95 -22.14 38.86
C ARG A 811 5.80 -21.84 40.11
N ASP A 812 7.13 -21.84 39.98
CA ASP A 812 8.09 -21.72 41.08
C ASP A 812 8.53 -20.26 41.36
N LEU A 813 7.87 -19.27 40.76
CA LEU A 813 8.21 -17.86 40.96
C LEU A 813 7.42 -17.28 42.14
N PRO A 814 8.04 -16.44 43.01
CA PRO A 814 7.35 -15.74 44.09
C PRO A 814 6.50 -14.59 43.51
N ILE A 815 5.37 -14.94 42.89
CA ILE A 815 4.45 -14.01 42.24
C ILE A 815 3.14 -13.99 43.02
N GLY A 816 2.66 -12.79 43.34
CA GLY A 816 1.33 -12.53 43.87
C GLY A 816 0.59 -11.49 43.03
N ILE A 817 -0.73 -11.48 43.11
CA ILE A 817 -1.59 -10.50 42.44
C ILE A 817 -2.09 -9.50 43.50
N PHE A 818 -1.80 -8.22 43.29
CA PHE A 818 -2.34 -7.14 44.11
C PHE A 818 -3.46 -6.39 43.35
N ARG A 819 -4.66 -6.38 43.92
CA ARG A 819 -5.88 -5.78 43.34
C ARG A 819 -6.36 -4.63 44.23
N PRO A 820 -5.99 -3.38 43.94
CA PRO A 820 -6.57 -2.24 44.62
C PRO A 820 -7.98 -1.97 44.12
N ALA A 821 -8.83 -1.47 45.02
CA ALA A 821 -10.09 -0.83 44.67
C ALA A 821 -9.84 0.52 43.97
N MET A 822 -10.84 1.41 43.90
CA MET A 822 -10.70 2.67 43.17
C MET A 822 -9.73 3.62 43.90
N VAL A 823 -8.49 3.69 43.41
CA VAL A 823 -7.45 4.53 43.98
C VAL A 823 -7.73 6.01 43.73
N ILE A 824 -7.73 6.79 44.80
CA ILE A 824 -7.91 8.25 44.79
C ILE A 824 -6.76 8.95 45.53
N SER A 825 -6.94 10.20 45.97
CA SER A 825 -5.82 11.03 46.47
C SER A 825 -5.10 10.42 47.67
N SER A 826 -3.90 10.91 47.96
CA SER A 826 -3.17 10.55 49.17
C SER A 826 -3.89 11.03 50.43
N ALA A 827 -3.85 10.19 51.47
CA ALA A 827 -4.37 10.53 52.79
C ALA A 827 -3.37 11.38 53.59
N SER A 828 -2.08 11.02 53.53
CA SER A 828 -1.01 11.60 54.35
C SER A 828 0.23 11.95 53.52
N GLU A 829 0.81 10.99 52.80
CA GLU A 829 2.12 11.14 52.14
C GLU A 829 2.04 11.07 50.60
N PRO A 830 2.96 11.70 49.85
CA PRO A 830 3.93 12.71 50.30
C PRO A 830 3.30 14.10 50.53
N LEU A 831 2.07 14.31 50.05
CA LEU A 831 1.29 15.54 50.21
C LEU A 831 -0.17 15.16 50.42
N ILE A 832 -0.82 15.73 51.43
CA ILE A 832 -2.24 15.46 51.73
C ILE A 832 -3.14 15.89 50.56
N GLY A 833 -4.05 15.01 50.13
CA GLY A 833 -5.04 15.28 49.09
C GLY A 833 -4.47 15.35 47.67
N TRP A 834 -3.20 14.98 47.47
CA TRP A 834 -2.55 15.01 46.16
C TRP A 834 -3.08 13.91 45.23
N ILE A 835 -3.27 14.23 43.96
CA ILE A 835 -3.70 13.29 42.92
C ILE A 835 -3.16 13.71 41.55
N ASP A 836 -2.73 12.75 40.73
CA ASP A 836 -2.09 13.00 39.43
C ASP A 836 -2.94 12.60 38.22
N ASN A 837 -4.11 12.01 38.45
CA ASN A 837 -5.04 11.54 37.41
C ASN A 837 -6.40 12.28 37.49
N MET A 838 -7.14 12.29 36.38
CA MET A 838 -8.50 12.86 36.29
C MET A 838 -9.49 11.82 35.74
N TYR A 839 -9.16 10.55 35.88
CA TYR A 839 -9.95 9.44 35.38
C TYR A 839 -10.81 8.85 36.50
N GLY A 840 -11.77 7.99 36.17
CA GLY A 840 -12.59 7.30 37.17
C GLY A 840 -13.37 8.25 38.12
N PRO A 841 -13.40 7.96 39.44
CA PRO A 841 -14.17 8.73 40.42
C PRO A 841 -13.77 10.19 40.54
N THR A 842 -12.49 10.52 40.37
CA THR A 842 -12.00 11.92 40.41
C THR A 842 -12.46 12.72 39.19
N GLY A 843 -12.46 12.09 38.01
CA GLY A 843 -13.01 12.67 36.78
C GLY A 843 -14.52 12.94 36.88
N PHE A 844 -15.26 12.00 37.47
CA PHE A 844 -16.68 12.15 37.77
C PHE A 844 -16.92 13.27 38.80
N ALA A 845 -16.18 13.27 39.90
CA ALA A 845 -16.25 14.31 40.93
C ALA A 845 -16.01 15.71 40.34
N ARG A 846 -14.97 15.92 39.52
CA ARG A 846 -14.75 17.21 38.84
C ARG A 846 -15.94 17.60 37.95
N SER A 847 -16.47 16.65 37.18
CA SER A 847 -17.58 16.93 36.27
C SER A 847 -18.86 17.34 37.02
N LEU A 848 -19.08 16.74 38.19
CA LEU A 848 -20.09 17.17 39.16
C LEU A 848 -19.78 18.56 39.71
N LEU A 849 -18.57 18.81 40.20
CA LEU A 849 -18.19 20.08 40.83
C LEU A 849 -18.19 21.28 39.87
N LEU A 850 -18.04 21.04 38.57
CA LEU A 850 -18.25 22.06 37.54
C LEU A 850 -19.75 22.30 37.21
N GLY A 851 -20.65 21.45 37.71
CA GLY A 851 -22.09 21.47 37.47
C GLY A 851 -22.52 20.92 36.11
N VAL A 852 -21.60 20.24 35.40
CA VAL A 852 -21.85 19.70 34.05
C VAL A 852 -22.66 18.40 34.14
N VAL A 853 -22.28 17.50 35.05
CA VAL A 853 -23.06 16.28 35.34
C VAL A 853 -24.04 16.58 36.47
N ARG A 854 -25.30 16.18 36.28
CA ARG A 854 -26.39 16.40 37.26
C ARG A 854 -27.18 15.14 37.61
N PHE A 855 -27.14 14.16 36.71
CA PHE A 855 -27.88 12.91 36.82
C PHE A 855 -26.91 11.77 36.50
N GLN A 856 -27.01 10.68 37.26
CA GLN A 856 -26.23 9.47 37.02
C GLN A 856 -27.12 8.24 37.24
N HIS A 857 -26.99 7.25 36.35
CA HIS A 857 -27.59 5.94 36.54
C HIS A 857 -26.68 5.09 37.44
N CYS A 858 -27.07 4.96 38.71
CA CYS A 858 -26.52 4.00 39.66
C CYS A 858 -27.37 3.95 40.92
N ASN A 859 -27.24 2.86 41.69
CA ASN A 859 -27.73 2.82 43.06
C ASN A 859 -26.75 3.53 44.02
N GLY A 860 -27.11 4.72 44.48
CA GLY A 860 -26.26 5.53 45.37
C GLY A 860 -25.95 4.89 46.74
N ASN A 861 -26.67 3.83 47.13
CA ASN A 861 -26.43 3.11 48.38
C ASN A 861 -25.34 2.05 48.27
N HIS A 862 -24.85 1.73 47.07
CA HIS A 862 -23.71 0.82 46.92
C HIS A 862 -22.42 1.50 47.41
N LYS A 863 -21.50 0.68 47.93
CA LYS A 863 -20.18 1.12 48.39
C LYS A 863 -19.39 1.71 47.22
N ALA A 864 -18.74 2.86 47.45
CA ALA A 864 -17.92 3.51 46.43
C ALA A 864 -16.61 2.77 46.17
N ASN A 865 -16.17 1.93 47.12
CA ASN A 865 -14.94 1.13 47.05
C ASN A 865 -13.72 1.98 46.65
N ILE A 866 -13.52 3.10 47.35
CA ILE A 866 -12.41 4.03 47.15
C ILE A 866 -11.31 3.82 48.18
N VAL A 867 -10.04 3.94 47.78
CA VAL A 867 -8.86 3.77 48.66
C VAL A 867 -7.81 4.87 48.43
N PRO A 868 -7.08 5.33 49.47
CA PRO A 868 -5.99 6.29 49.29
C PRO A 868 -4.78 5.69 48.54
N VAL A 869 -4.13 6.49 47.70
CA VAL A 869 -2.97 6.02 46.90
C VAL A 869 -1.76 5.67 47.76
N ASP A 870 -1.49 6.42 48.83
CA ASP A 870 -0.38 6.18 49.75
C ASP A 870 -0.58 4.88 50.53
N PHE A 871 -1.80 4.62 51.01
CA PHE A 871 -2.14 3.35 51.64
C PHE A 871 -2.03 2.18 50.65
N THR A 872 -2.45 2.39 49.40
CA THR A 872 -2.33 1.38 48.34
C THR A 872 -0.87 1.04 48.05
N VAL A 873 0.01 2.04 47.98
CA VAL A 873 1.44 1.85 47.75
C VAL A 873 2.09 1.12 48.93
N ASN A 874 1.75 1.50 50.16
CA ASN A 874 2.25 0.83 51.37
C ASN A 874 1.83 -0.64 51.42
N ALA A 875 0.55 -0.94 51.14
CA ALA A 875 0.05 -2.31 51.06
C ALA A 875 0.72 -3.12 49.93
N LEU A 876 0.98 -2.50 48.78
CA LEU A 876 1.66 -3.15 47.66
C LEU A 876 3.10 -3.51 48.03
N ILE A 877 3.84 -2.61 48.69
CA ILE A 877 5.21 -2.88 49.14
C ILE A 877 5.22 -4.02 50.17
N ALA A 878 4.32 -3.97 51.16
CA ALA A 878 4.17 -5.04 52.14
C ALA A 878 3.81 -6.38 51.48
N SER A 879 2.97 -6.37 50.45
CA SER A 879 2.59 -7.59 49.73
C SER A 879 3.76 -8.25 49.03
N ALA A 880 4.75 -7.49 48.55
CA ALA A 880 5.95 -8.07 47.96
C ALA A 880 6.79 -8.84 49.00
N TRP A 881 6.92 -8.29 50.21
CA TRP A 881 7.57 -8.98 51.34
C TRP A 881 6.79 -10.24 51.75
N ASP A 882 5.46 -10.15 51.82
CA ASP A 882 4.62 -11.25 52.25
C ASP A 882 4.62 -12.40 51.23
N VAL A 883 4.53 -12.09 49.93
CA VAL A 883 4.67 -13.07 48.83
C VAL A 883 6.02 -13.81 48.91
N TYR A 884 7.11 -13.08 49.16
CA TYR A 884 8.42 -13.69 49.32
C TYR A 884 8.49 -14.57 50.58
N SER A 885 7.96 -14.10 51.70
CA SER A 885 8.02 -14.78 53.00
C SER A 885 7.16 -16.06 53.05
N GLN A 886 6.08 -16.09 52.27
CA GLN A 886 5.17 -17.24 52.17
C GLN A 886 5.53 -18.18 51.00
N HIS A 887 6.53 -17.82 50.18
CA HIS A 887 6.95 -18.61 49.03
C HIS A 887 7.40 -20.02 49.45
N GLY A 888 6.87 -21.03 48.77
CA GLY A 888 7.11 -22.46 49.06
C GLY A 888 6.28 -23.06 50.20
N ARG A 889 5.54 -22.25 50.99
CA ARG A 889 4.62 -22.74 52.04
C ARG A 889 3.18 -22.89 51.54
N ILE A 890 2.78 -22.07 50.56
CA ILE A 890 1.43 -22.05 49.99
C ILE A 890 1.49 -22.52 48.54
N LYS A 891 0.56 -23.39 48.15
CA LYS A 891 0.48 -23.97 46.80
C LYS A 891 -0.26 -23.09 45.80
N ASP A 892 -1.13 -22.21 46.27
CA ASP A 892 -1.93 -21.31 45.44
C ASP A 892 -1.34 -19.90 45.41
N MET A 893 -1.47 -19.22 44.26
CA MET A 893 -1.03 -17.85 44.08
C MET A 893 -1.77 -16.89 45.03
N LEU A 894 -1.01 -16.09 45.78
CA LEU A 894 -1.56 -15.11 46.73
C LEU A 894 -2.23 -13.94 45.98
N ILE A 895 -3.48 -13.66 46.34
CA ILE A 895 -4.28 -12.56 45.78
C ILE A 895 -4.66 -11.61 46.90
N TYR A 896 -4.19 -10.37 46.82
CA TYR A 896 -4.44 -9.31 47.80
C TYR A 896 -5.48 -8.34 47.25
N ASN A 897 -6.75 -8.48 47.66
CA ASN A 897 -7.77 -7.48 47.34
C ASN A 897 -7.69 -6.34 48.36
N PHE A 898 -7.17 -5.19 47.95
CA PHE A 898 -7.08 -4.01 48.79
C PHE A 898 -8.30 -3.12 48.59
N ALA A 899 -9.31 -3.32 49.43
CA ALA A 899 -10.59 -2.62 49.40
C ALA A 899 -10.92 -2.06 50.81
N PRO A 900 -11.77 -1.03 50.92
CA PRO A 900 -12.14 -0.49 52.22
C PRO A 900 -12.93 -1.52 53.05
N PRO A 901 -12.81 -1.48 54.40
CA PRO A 901 -13.63 -2.29 55.29
C PRO A 901 -15.12 -1.89 55.23
N VAL A 902 -15.97 -2.58 56.00
CA VAL A 902 -17.44 -2.44 55.98
C VAL A 902 -17.91 -0.99 56.20
N ASP A 903 -17.13 -0.17 56.88
CA ASP A 903 -17.37 1.25 57.22
C ASP A 903 -17.01 2.24 56.10
N GLY A 904 -16.51 1.78 54.94
CA GLY A 904 -16.21 2.66 53.80
C GLY A 904 -17.45 3.39 53.23
N PRO A 905 -17.28 4.55 52.59
CA PRO A 905 -18.39 5.38 52.14
C PRO A 905 -19.17 4.77 50.97
N THR A 906 -20.48 5.00 50.96
CA THR A 906 -21.36 4.79 49.81
C THR A 906 -21.19 5.89 48.76
N TRP A 907 -21.65 5.67 47.53
CA TRP A 907 -21.67 6.70 46.49
C TRP A 907 -22.45 7.96 46.91
N ASN A 908 -23.53 7.79 47.66
CA ASN A 908 -24.29 8.90 48.23
C ASN A 908 -23.44 9.70 49.23
N GLU A 909 -22.85 9.04 50.23
CA GLU A 909 -22.02 9.71 51.24
C GLU A 909 -20.84 10.44 50.60
N TYR A 910 -20.15 9.79 49.67
CA TYR A 910 -19.05 10.40 48.92
C TYR A 910 -19.48 11.66 48.17
N ILE A 911 -20.55 11.58 47.36
CA ILE A 911 -20.98 12.71 46.55
C ILE A 911 -21.59 13.85 47.37
N TYR A 912 -22.41 13.55 48.37
CA TYR A 912 -23.01 14.59 49.21
C TYR A 912 -21.98 15.28 50.09
N ALA A 913 -20.97 14.57 50.59
CA ALA A 913 -19.84 15.20 51.28
C ALA A 913 -19.14 16.21 50.37
N LEU A 914 -18.84 15.86 49.11
CA LEU A 914 -18.22 16.79 48.15
C LEU A 914 -19.11 18.01 47.85
N LEU A 915 -20.42 17.83 47.74
CA LEU A 915 -21.36 18.92 47.51
C LEU A 915 -21.48 19.85 48.73
N ASP A 916 -21.44 19.30 49.94
CA ASP A 916 -21.47 20.09 51.17
C ASP A 916 -20.17 20.88 51.37
N ILE A 917 -19.01 20.27 51.11
CA ILE A 917 -17.72 20.97 51.12
C ILE A 917 -17.69 22.07 50.05
N ASN A 918 -18.27 21.82 48.87
CA ASN A 918 -18.35 22.80 47.77
C ASN A 918 -19.12 24.08 48.16
N LYS A 919 -20.10 24.01 49.08
CA LYS A 919 -20.79 25.20 49.61
C LYS A 919 -19.84 26.14 50.34
N MET A 920 -18.85 25.59 51.04
CA MET A 920 -17.86 26.36 51.79
C MET A 920 -16.68 26.80 50.91
N TYR A 921 -16.26 25.94 49.98
CA TYR A 921 -15.11 26.12 49.08
C TYR A 921 -15.52 26.00 47.60
N PRO A 922 -16.36 26.90 47.06
CA PRO A 922 -16.87 26.78 45.70
C PRO A 922 -15.77 27.01 44.65
N LEU A 923 -15.98 26.43 43.47
CA LEU A 923 -15.05 26.56 42.34
C LEU A 923 -15.32 27.82 41.51
N ARG A 924 -14.27 28.57 41.18
CA ARG A 924 -14.30 29.69 40.24
C ARG A 924 -14.67 29.21 38.84
N SER A 925 -14.13 28.07 38.45
CA SER A 925 -14.32 27.44 37.14
C SER A 925 -15.70 26.81 36.93
N ALA A 926 -16.56 26.75 37.96
CA ALA A 926 -17.89 26.16 37.84
C ALA A 926 -18.70 26.77 36.68
N MET A 927 -19.33 25.93 35.87
CA MET A 927 -20.18 26.34 34.74
C MET A 927 -21.65 26.47 35.15
N TYR A 928 -22.09 25.59 36.05
CA TYR A 928 -23.43 25.59 36.62
C TYR A 928 -23.37 25.33 38.13
N LEU A 929 -24.51 25.46 38.81
CA LEU A 929 -24.66 25.04 40.20
C LEU A 929 -24.41 23.51 40.31
N PRO A 930 -23.45 23.06 41.12
CA PRO A 930 -23.20 21.63 41.35
C PRO A 930 -24.37 20.98 42.07
N LEU A 931 -24.94 19.94 41.46
CA LEU A 931 -26.06 19.16 41.97
C LEU A 931 -25.91 17.73 41.46
N MET A 932 -26.37 16.74 42.23
CA MET A 932 -26.43 15.35 41.78
C MET A 932 -27.77 14.72 42.15
N THR A 933 -28.29 13.87 41.26
CA THR A 933 -29.40 12.96 41.55
C THR A 933 -29.10 11.60 40.93
N PHE A 934 -29.17 10.56 41.75
CA PHE A 934 -28.98 9.18 41.33
C PHE A 934 -30.31 8.54 40.96
N PHE A 935 -30.33 7.79 39.87
CA PHE A 935 -31.47 7.02 39.40
C PHE A 935 -31.13 5.54 39.35
N LYS A 936 -31.96 4.71 39.99
CA LYS A 936 -31.84 3.24 39.96
C LYS A 936 -32.32 2.60 38.65
N HIS A 937 -33.11 3.33 37.86
CA HIS A 937 -33.71 2.81 36.63
C HIS A 937 -33.32 3.68 35.44
N GLU A 938 -33.07 3.05 34.29
CA GLU A 938 -32.58 3.75 33.10
C GLU A 938 -33.61 4.72 32.51
N ILE A 939 -34.91 4.36 32.48
CA ILE A 939 -35.96 5.17 31.85
C ILE A 939 -36.05 6.59 32.45
N PRO A 940 -36.27 6.76 33.78
CA PRO A 940 -36.33 8.11 34.38
C PRO A 940 -35.00 8.86 34.25
N TYR A 941 -33.87 8.16 34.31
CA TYR A 941 -32.55 8.75 34.07
C TYR A 941 -32.44 9.36 32.66
N ARG A 942 -32.82 8.61 31.61
CA ARG A 942 -32.76 9.09 30.22
C ARG A 942 -33.65 10.30 29.99
N PHE A 943 -34.85 10.30 30.59
CA PHE A 943 -35.75 11.44 30.55
C PHE A 943 -35.07 12.69 31.16
N CYS A 944 -34.54 12.59 32.38
CA CYS A 944 -33.89 13.71 33.05
C CYS A 944 -32.62 14.18 32.32
N VAL A 945 -31.81 13.29 31.75
CA VAL A 945 -30.64 13.64 30.93
C VAL A 945 -31.05 14.41 29.68
N TRP A 946 -32.12 14.01 29.00
CA TRP A 946 -32.57 14.73 27.80
C TRP A 946 -32.98 16.16 28.13
N PHE A 947 -33.81 16.35 29.17
CA PHE A 947 -34.31 17.67 29.56
C PHE A 947 -33.31 18.54 30.31
N GLY A 948 -32.40 17.96 31.09
CA GLY A 948 -31.45 18.73 31.90
C GLY A 948 -30.04 18.85 31.33
N HIS A 949 -29.70 18.08 30.30
CA HIS A 949 -28.40 18.15 29.60
C HIS A 949 -28.56 18.51 28.13
N PHE A 950 -29.21 17.66 27.33
CA PHE A 950 -29.23 17.80 25.86
C PHE A 950 -30.12 18.94 25.35
N LEU A 951 -31.31 19.12 25.92
CA LEU A 951 -32.22 20.19 25.53
C LEU A 951 -31.62 21.58 25.83
N PRO A 952 -31.07 21.86 27.03
CA PRO A 952 -30.35 23.11 27.29
C PRO A 952 -29.15 23.29 26.36
N ALA A 953 -28.41 22.22 26.06
CA ALA A 953 -27.27 22.27 25.14
C ALA A 953 -27.69 22.68 23.72
N LEU A 954 -28.79 22.11 23.23
CA LEU A 954 -29.37 22.44 21.93
C LEU A 954 -29.78 23.91 21.87
N LEU A 955 -30.46 24.41 22.90
CA LEU A 955 -30.89 25.81 22.98
C LEU A 955 -29.70 26.78 23.03
N LEU A 956 -28.66 26.46 23.81
CA LEU A 956 -27.44 27.28 23.92
C LEU A 956 -26.60 27.27 22.64
N ASP A 957 -26.52 26.12 21.96
CA ASP A 957 -25.79 26.02 20.68
C ASP A 957 -26.56 26.71 19.55
N ALA A 958 -27.89 26.62 19.52
CA ALA A 958 -28.72 27.39 18.58
C ALA A 958 -28.57 28.90 18.80
N ALA A 959 -28.62 29.38 20.05
CA ALA A 959 -28.35 30.78 20.37
C ALA A 959 -26.92 31.20 19.98
N SER A 960 -25.93 30.32 20.17
CA SER A 960 -24.55 30.59 19.77
C SER A 960 -24.40 30.75 18.25
N ILE A 961 -25.09 29.91 17.46
CA ILE A 961 -25.13 30.02 16.00
C ILE A 961 -25.77 31.34 15.57
N CYS A 962 -26.87 31.75 16.22
CA CYS A 962 -27.52 33.04 15.96
C CYS A 962 -26.62 34.26 16.26
N ILE A 963 -25.63 34.11 17.17
CA ILE A 963 -24.66 35.16 17.54
C ILE A 963 -23.32 34.99 16.78
N GLY A 964 -23.28 34.12 15.75
CA GLY A 964 -22.08 33.89 14.92
C GLY A 964 -20.95 33.13 15.62
N ARG A 965 -21.24 32.40 16.71
CA ARG A 965 -20.29 31.57 17.45
C ARG A 965 -20.48 30.08 17.14
N SER A 966 -19.38 29.32 17.21
CA SER A 966 -19.40 27.87 17.00
C SER A 966 -20.19 27.14 18.11
N PRO A 967 -21.06 26.16 17.79
CA PRO A 967 -21.74 25.33 18.77
C PRO A 967 -20.75 24.39 19.48
N ARG A 968 -20.83 24.30 20.82
CA ARG A 968 -19.88 23.54 21.67
C ARG A 968 -20.56 22.67 22.72
N MET A 969 -21.73 23.06 23.21
CA MET A 969 -22.40 22.42 24.35
C MET A 969 -22.90 21.03 24.01
N TRP A 970 -23.44 20.82 22.80
CA TRP A 970 -23.88 19.51 22.33
C TRP A 970 -22.73 18.50 22.30
N LYS A 971 -21.58 18.90 21.76
CA LYS A 971 -20.37 18.07 21.72
C LYS A 971 -19.84 17.75 23.12
N LEU A 972 -19.93 18.68 24.06
CA LEU A 972 -19.57 18.45 25.46
C LEU A 972 -20.47 17.37 26.08
N TYR A 973 -21.79 17.51 25.95
CA TYR A 973 -22.73 16.55 26.55
C TYR A 973 -22.72 15.17 25.90
N MET A 974 -22.42 15.05 24.60
CA MET A 974 -22.17 13.74 23.99
C MET A 974 -20.97 13.01 24.64
N LYS A 975 -19.90 13.74 24.98
CA LYS A 975 -18.75 13.16 25.69
C LYS A 975 -19.11 12.76 27.11
N VAL A 976 -19.87 13.61 27.80
CA VAL A 976 -20.35 13.36 29.17
C VAL A 976 -21.25 12.13 29.22
N ASP A 977 -22.24 12.01 28.33
CA ASP A 977 -23.14 10.86 28.26
C ASP A 977 -22.37 9.55 27.97
N LYS A 978 -21.39 9.59 27.06
CA LYS A 978 -20.51 8.45 26.80
C LYS A 978 -19.72 8.04 28.05
N PHE A 979 -19.19 9.02 28.80
CA PHE A 979 -18.47 8.77 30.04
C PHE A 979 -19.39 8.19 31.13
N CYS A 980 -20.55 8.80 31.37
CA CYS A 980 -21.54 8.35 32.34
C CYS A 980 -22.01 6.91 32.07
N LYS A 981 -22.18 6.53 30.80
CA LYS A 981 -22.49 5.14 30.40
C LYS A 981 -21.34 4.17 30.67
N ALA A 982 -20.10 4.58 30.38
CA ALA A 982 -18.93 3.73 30.55
C ALA A 982 -18.66 3.38 32.03
N ILE A 983 -19.09 4.24 32.97
CA ILE A 983 -18.92 4.01 34.41
C ILE A 983 -20.06 3.21 35.06
N VAL A 984 -21.23 3.06 34.41
CA VAL A 984 -22.39 2.36 34.99
C VAL A 984 -22.04 0.96 35.54
N PRO A 985 -21.30 0.10 34.82
CA PRO A 985 -20.97 -1.24 35.33
C PRO A 985 -20.19 -1.24 36.65
N PHE A 986 -19.51 -0.14 36.96
CA PHE A 986 -18.68 0.01 38.16
C PHE A 986 -19.43 0.65 39.33
N CYS A 987 -20.51 1.37 39.07
CA CYS A 987 -21.28 2.09 40.09
C CYS A 987 -22.62 1.41 40.42
N ASP A 988 -23.20 0.67 39.47
CA ASP A 988 -24.53 0.06 39.62
C ASP A 988 -24.49 -1.37 40.16
N THR A 989 -23.35 -2.07 40.01
CA THR A 989 -23.16 -3.41 40.58
C THR A 989 -22.49 -3.30 41.95
N GLU A 990 -23.04 -3.96 42.96
CA GLU A 990 -22.42 -4.08 44.28
C GLU A 990 -21.37 -5.21 44.26
N TRP A 991 -20.14 -4.88 44.66
CA TRP A 991 -19.03 -5.81 44.73
C TRP A 991 -18.57 -5.94 46.17
N THR A 992 -18.54 -7.18 46.68
CA THR A 992 -17.94 -7.53 47.96
C THR A 992 -16.62 -8.27 47.70
N TYR A 993 -15.56 -7.87 48.39
CA TYR A 993 -14.23 -8.44 48.25
C TYR A 993 -13.81 -9.08 49.58
N SER A 994 -13.21 -10.28 49.52
CA SER A 994 -12.48 -10.81 50.68
C SER A 994 -11.14 -10.08 50.79
N ILE A 995 -10.88 -9.53 51.97
CA ILE A 995 -9.65 -8.81 52.32
C ILE A 995 -8.75 -9.64 53.26
N ASP A 996 -9.01 -10.94 53.38
CA ASP A 996 -8.41 -11.82 54.40
C ASP A 996 -6.88 -11.85 54.30
N ASN A 997 -6.33 -11.89 53.08
CA ASN A 997 -4.88 -11.86 52.86
C ASN A 997 -4.25 -10.50 53.22
N ILE A 998 -4.98 -9.39 53.04
CA ILE A 998 -4.50 -8.06 53.46
C ILE A 998 -4.48 -7.97 54.99
N GLN A 999 -5.52 -8.48 55.66
CA GLN A 999 -5.61 -8.47 57.12
C GLN A 999 -4.53 -9.39 57.72
N SER A 1000 -4.39 -10.61 57.22
CA SER A 1000 -3.35 -11.54 57.68
C SER A 1000 -1.94 -10.97 57.46
N MET A 1001 -1.70 -10.30 56.34
CA MET A 1001 -0.43 -9.62 56.09
C MET A 1001 -0.17 -8.50 57.10
N TRP A 1002 -1.18 -7.68 57.41
CA TRP A 1002 -1.07 -6.62 58.42
C TRP A 1002 -0.74 -7.18 59.81
N ASP A 1003 -1.42 -8.25 60.22
CA ASP A 1003 -1.25 -8.88 61.53
C ASP A 1003 0.13 -9.55 61.67
N ASN A 1004 0.75 -9.95 60.55
CA ASN A 1004 2.10 -10.54 60.51
C ASN A 1004 3.23 -9.50 60.52
N LEU A 1005 2.94 -8.22 60.27
CA LEU A 1005 3.94 -7.16 60.37
C LEU A 1005 4.25 -6.83 61.83
N ASN A 1006 5.52 -6.53 62.13
CA ASN A 1006 5.89 -6.02 63.44
C ASN A 1006 5.40 -4.57 63.63
N GLU A 1007 5.36 -4.09 64.88
CA GLU A 1007 4.87 -2.73 65.20
C GLU A 1007 5.67 -1.60 64.52
N GLY A 1008 6.94 -1.81 64.21
CA GLY A 1008 7.78 -0.84 63.50
C GLY A 1008 7.36 -0.69 62.05
N ASP A 1009 7.17 -1.82 61.36
CA ASP A 1009 6.75 -1.88 59.96
C ASP A 1009 5.28 -1.47 59.79
N GLN A 1010 4.40 -1.75 60.75
CA GLN A 1010 3.03 -1.21 60.75
C GLN A 1010 2.99 0.32 60.82
N LYS A 1011 3.94 0.95 61.54
CA LYS A 1011 4.07 2.41 61.59
C LYS A 1011 4.64 2.98 60.29
N LEU A 1012 5.60 2.28 59.67
CA LEU A 1012 6.24 2.72 58.44
C LEU A 1012 5.35 2.54 57.21
N PHE A 1013 4.71 1.37 57.08
CA PHE A 1013 3.81 1.02 55.98
C PHE A 1013 2.37 1.11 56.43
N LYS A 1014 1.88 2.31 56.73
CA LYS A 1014 0.49 2.48 57.17
C LYS A 1014 -0.49 2.22 56.02
N PHE A 1015 -1.22 1.10 56.07
CA PHE A 1015 -2.27 0.77 55.10
C PHE A 1015 -3.54 0.15 55.69
N ASN A 1016 -3.60 -0.04 57.02
CA ASN A 1016 -4.83 -0.49 57.68
C ASN A 1016 -5.87 0.65 57.74
N MET A 1017 -7.07 0.36 57.25
CA MET A 1017 -8.19 1.31 57.14
C MET A 1017 -9.28 1.08 58.20
N VAL A 1018 -9.08 0.17 59.16
CA VAL A 1018 -9.99 0.04 60.32
C VAL A 1018 -9.94 1.34 61.13
N GLU A 1019 -11.10 1.94 61.39
CA GLU A 1019 -11.25 3.26 62.05
C GLU A 1019 -10.69 4.45 61.25
N PHE A 1020 -10.60 4.33 59.93
CA PHE A 1020 -10.13 5.43 59.07
C PHE A 1020 -11.11 6.62 59.08
N ASN A 1021 -10.61 7.83 59.34
CA ASN A 1021 -11.43 9.05 59.36
C ASN A 1021 -11.82 9.51 57.93
N TRP A 1022 -12.87 8.89 57.38
CA TRP A 1022 -13.38 9.17 56.05
C TRP A 1022 -13.83 10.63 55.87
N THR A 1023 -14.37 11.27 56.91
CA THR A 1023 -14.86 12.65 56.83
C THR A 1023 -13.71 13.64 56.59
N GLU A 1024 -12.65 13.55 57.39
CA GLU A 1024 -11.45 14.38 57.23
C GLU A 1024 -10.77 14.10 55.89
N TYR A 1025 -10.67 12.82 55.51
CA TYR A 1025 -10.09 12.42 54.25
C TYR A 1025 -10.83 13.00 53.03
N LEU A 1026 -12.17 13.02 53.04
CA LEU A 1026 -12.95 13.60 51.94
C LEU A 1026 -12.82 15.13 51.84
N ILE A 1027 -12.64 15.82 52.98
CA ILE A 1027 -12.32 17.26 53.00
C ILE A 1027 -10.97 17.50 52.34
N ASN A 1028 -9.95 16.75 52.75
CA ASN A 1028 -8.60 16.83 52.20
C ASN A 1028 -8.57 16.46 50.72
N HIS A 1029 -9.31 15.43 50.30
CA HIS A 1029 -9.49 15.04 48.91
C HIS A 1029 -10.05 16.19 48.06
N TYR A 1030 -11.12 16.84 48.53
CA TYR A 1030 -11.73 17.97 47.84
C TYR A 1030 -10.75 19.15 47.72
N GLN A 1031 -10.12 19.54 48.83
CA GLN A 1031 -9.20 20.67 48.88
C GLN A 1031 -7.96 20.42 48.01
N GLY A 1032 -7.41 19.22 48.06
CA GLY A 1032 -6.30 18.79 47.21
C GLY A 1032 -6.65 18.80 45.73
N MET A 1033 -7.84 18.32 45.35
CA MET A 1033 -8.32 18.41 43.96
C MET A 1033 -8.43 19.87 43.49
N ARG A 1034 -8.95 20.75 44.35
CA ARG A 1034 -9.08 22.18 44.06
C ARG A 1034 -7.71 22.86 43.89
N LEU A 1035 -6.77 22.58 44.80
CA LEU A 1035 -5.45 23.18 44.79
C LEU A 1035 -4.56 22.63 43.66
N TYR A 1036 -4.36 21.31 43.60
CA TYR A 1036 -3.35 20.69 42.75
C TYR A 1036 -3.83 20.42 41.31
N ARG A 1037 -5.15 20.30 41.07
CA ARG A 1037 -5.68 19.91 39.74
C ARG A 1037 -6.50 20.99 39.07
N LEU A 1038 -7.22 21.78 39.84
CA LEU A 1038 -7.98 22.91 39.32
C LEU A 1038 -7.21 24.23 39.40
N ASN A 1039 -6.03 24.25 40.03
CA ASN A 1039 -5.20 25.43 40.23
C ASN A 1039 -5.99 26.57 40.91
N GLU A 1040 -6.91 26.23 41.81
CA GLU A 1040 -7.74 27.20 42.52
C GLU A 1040 -7.30 27.31 43.99
N ASN A 1041 -6.56 28.38 44.31
CA ASN A 1041 -6.13 28.66 45.68
C ASN A 1041 -7.17 29.48 46.47
N ASP A 1042 -6.94 29.64 47.77
CA ASP A 1042 -7.87 30.30 48.69
C ASP A 1042 -8.07 31.79 48.44
N SER A 1043 -7.13 32.44 47.75
CA SER A 1043 -7.28 33.84 47.34
C SER A 1043 -8.49 34.06 46.41
N MET A 1044 -8.92 33.02 45.69
CA MET A 1044 -10.04 33.10 44.75
C MET A 1044 -11.41 32.90 45.40
N LEU A 1045 -11.49 32.49 46.67
CA LEU A 1045 -12.74 32.08 47.34
C LEU A 1045 -13.80 33.18 47.37
N LYS A 1046 -13.40 34.44 47.56
CA LYS A 1046 -14.34 35.57 47.58
C LYS A 1046 -15.12 35.66 46.26
N VAL A 1047 -14.42 35.57 45.13
CA VAL A 1047 -15.03 35.61 43.80
C VAL A 1047 -15.86 34.35 43.54
N SER A 1048 -15.35 33.19 43.93
CA SER A 1048 -16.06 31.91 43.76
C SER A 1048 -17.38 31.88 44.55
N ARG A 1049 -17.40 32.38 45.79
CA ARG A 1049 -18.61 32.47 46.62
C ARG A 1049 -19.66 33.40 46.02
N THR A 1050 -19.27 34.56 45.49
CA THR A 1050 -20.20 35.44 44.78
C THR A 1050 -20.80 34.77 43.54
N LYS A 1051 -19.97 34.06 42.76
CA LYS A 1051 -20.44 33.32 41.58
C LYS A 1051 -21.38 32.17 41.96
N TYR A 1052 -21.05 31.43 43.00
CA TYR A 1052 -21.90 30.36 43.54
C TYR A 1052 -23.27 30.91 44.00
N ALA A 1053 -23.29 32.03 44.73
CA ALA A 1053 -24.53 32.68 45.17
C ALA A 1053 -25.41 33.09 43.97
N ARG A 1054 -24.82 33.61 42.89
CA ARG A 1054 -25.55 33.93 41.64
C ARG A 1054 -26.16 32.68 41.02
N PHE A 1055 -25.39 31.61 40.87
CA PHE A 1055 -25.91 30.35 40.33
C PHE A 1055 -26.99 29.73 41.20
N TYR A 1056 -26.86 29.85 42.53
CA TYR A 1056 -27.89 29.42 43.46
C TYR A 1056 -29.20 30.18 43.22
N TRP A 1057 -29.17 31.52 43.19
CA TRP A 1057 -30.38 32.31 42.95
C TRP A 1057 -30.97 32.11 41.55
N ILE A 1058 -30.15 32.01 40.51
CA ILE A 1058 -30.61 31.66 39.15
C ILE A 1058 -31.34 30.31 39.16
N HIS A 1059 -30.78 29.31 39.85
CA HIS A 1059 -31.40 28.00 39.98
C HIS A 1059 -32.72 28.05 40.76
N GLN A 1060 -32.79 28.82 41.85
CA GLN A 1060 -34.04 29.01 42.60
C GLN A 1060 -35.10 29.69 41.74
N ILE A 1061 -34.75 30.76 41.03
CA ILE A 1061 -35.68 31.47 40.12
C ILE A 1061 -36.20 30.53 39.04
N ILE A 1062 -35.32 29.76 38.38
CA ILE A 1062 -35.72 28.80 37.35
C ILE A 1062 -36.65 27.72 37.93
N LYS A 1063 -36.34 27.19 39.12
CA LYS A 1063 -37.20 26.22 39.82
C LYS A 1063 -38.58 26.81 40.11
N THR A 1064 -38.65 28.04 40.61
CA THR A 1064 -39.91 28.72 40.88
C THR A 1064 -40.72 28.94 39.60
N ILE A 1065 -40.08 29.39 38.51
CA ILE A 1065 -40.73 29.57 37.21
C ILE A 1065 -41.28 28.23 36.68
N LEU A 1066 -40.47 27.17 36.71
CA LEU A 1066 -40.91 25.84 36.27
C LEU A 1066 -42.06 25.30 37.12
N PHE A 1067 -42.02 25.52 38.44
CA PHE A 1067 -43.13 25.18 39.33
C PHE A 1067 -44.41 25.91 38.95
N PHE A 1068 -44.35 27.22 38.68
CA PHE A 1068 -45.51 27.99 38.20
C PHE A 1068 -46.02 27.52 36.84
N ILE A 1069 -45.14 27.17 35.90
CA ILE A 1069 -45.53 26.62 34.60
C ILE A 1069 -46.24 25.27 34.77
N ILE A 1070 -45.69 24.37 35.58
CA ILE A 1070 -46.30 23.06 35.86
C ILE A 1070 -47.65 23.24 36.55
N PHE A 1071 -47.71 24.11 37.56
CA PHE A 1071 -48.96 24.44 38.25
C PHE A 1071 -50.00 25.02 37.28
N TRP A 1072 -49.59 25.93 36.39
CA TRP A 1072 -50.47 26.50 35.36
C TRP A 1072 -50.97 25.43 34.38
N ILE A 1073 -50.12 24.51 33.92
CA ILE A 1073 -50.51 23.39 33.04
C ILE A 1073 -51.51 22.48 33.75
N ILE A 1074 -51.23 22.10 35.01
CA ILE A 1074 -52.13 21.26 35.81
C ILE A 1074 -53.46 21.96 36.04
N TRP A 1075 -53.44 23.25 36.41
CA TRP A 1075 -54.65 24.06 36.59
C TRP A 1075 -55.44 24.21 35.29
N PHE A 1076 -54.77 24.41 34.16
CA PHE A 1076 -55.39 24.49 32.83
C PHE A 1076 -56.03 23.16 32.43
N MET A 1077 -55.35 22.03 32.65
CA MET A 1077 -55.91 20.69 32.41
C MET A 1077 -57.09 20.40 33.34
N PHE A 1078 -56.99 20.77 34.63
CA PHE A 1078 -58.07 20.62 35.60
C PHE A 1078 -59.29 21.45 35.18
N ARG A 1079 -59.10 22.72 34.82
CA ARG A 1079 -60.17 23.58 34.30
C ARG A 1079 -60.85 23.00 33.06
N LYS A 1080 -60.07 22.47 32.11
CA LYS A 1080 -60.56 21.80 30.88
C LYS A 1080 -61.29 20.48 31.12
N MET A 1081 -61.10 19.85 32.28
CA MET A 1081 -61.77 18.59 32.65
C MET A 1081 -63.10 18.82 33.42
N PHE A 1082 -63.30 20.02 33.98
CA PHE A 1082 -64.46 20.38 34.80
C PHE A 1082 -65.30 21.55 34.22
N GLU A 1083 -64.89 22.12 33.09
CA GLU A 1083 -65.76 22.80 32.10
C GLU A 1083 -66.24 21.78 31.07
#